data_AF-A0A5N6Y178-F1
#
_entry.id   AF-A0A5N6Y178-F1
#
_cell.length_a   1.000
_cell.length_b   1.000
_cell.length_c   1.000
_cell.angle_alpha   90.00
_cell.angle_beta   90.00
_cell.angle_gamma   90.00
#
_symmetry.space_group_name_H-M   'P 1'
#
loop_
_entity.id
_entity.type
_entity.pdbx_description
1 polymer ?
#
loop_
_entity_poly.entity_id
_entity_poly.type
_entity_poly.pdbx_seq_one_letter_code
_entity_poly.pdbx_strand_id
1 'polypeptide(L)'
;MSSPLSTEDGDIFERLQQRADPQVLEEQQQAVNERIHAIYRKAQNRLGELIDQNSTLPCAISSVQILNAHHTRRGFLERIFNPLLSSNQKRPYTLSEALREVSARADKLSRFDIFQQPVSVYLDKSPEGDPQTGLPTLDVYLSVKEKSRVLLKTGTDLGNTEGSAYGNLLWRNVFGGAENLNLNASLGTRTRSAYQATFETPILSDPDFRLEIGGISSSTQKAWASHEEALKGGWSKIRWMSQSGHRHEVGYNGFWRQMTGLAENASPTVRADAGDSVKSSIFHSWSKDRRDNGLLPSRGYYAKAFNELAGWGPLKGDVSFWKSEIEAQNAIPIPVPGIEGNSGISFTTGFRAGLLYPLGMDADHRPRLSRTNDRFLVGGPTDVRGFRLCGLGPHDGADAVGGDVYAAGSANLLLPLPRVGAEKPLRLQAFVNGGRLLPLRTAQKSTPTTGSEVKDAMVSTISELGNGMPSIAAGIGLVYAHPAARFELNFSLPLVLRKGEEGRKGLQLGIDNFCLHHSAPMAQYYPQQQPYGSQPSAQNLQFYPSSYGSVSGHTTPSQATYGGFSAGPNPASQAYPIGGVGGGYGGFGSPATGVSGRMGEQGGLRTGWLAAFGTEGYEGEPPLLEELGVNFEHIRTKTLTVLNPFARIDQHLMDDSDLYGALLYIVLYGTFLLLSGKVFYGYIYGVAVFGTVALHLILSLMSPALDTSPAPNAADPANYDPHHKPSYSEASAAGHFSATLTFPRSASVLGYCFLPLVLTNLVGIMIPMDTMFGYMLTTAAVGWCTYSSSGMFCAVARMRGMRGLVAYPLALFYVVFGIMGIFSSRGSGTLAAKTGAT
;
A
#
# COMPACT_ATOMS: atom_id res chain seq x y z
N MET A 1 0.57 -58.32 61.60
CA MET A 1 -0.11 -58.86 60.41
C MET A 1 -0.42 -57.69 59.50
N SER A 2 -0.08 -57.78 58.22
CA SER A 2 -0.28 -56.72 57.23
C SER A 2 -0.68 -57.40 55.92
N SER A 3 -1.87 -57.08 55.41
CA SER A 3 -2.38 -57.67 54.16
C SER A 3 -1.51 -57.27 52.97
N PRO A 4 -1.23 -58.17 52.02
CA PRO A 4 -0.61 -57.80 50.76
C PRO A 4 -1.57 -56.92 49.93
N LEU A 5 -1.02 -56.01 49.12
CA LEU A 5 -1.80 -55.19 48.20
C LEU A 5 -2.40 -56.04 47.07
N SER A 6 -3.53 -55.60 46.54
CA SER A 6 -4.25 -56.22 45.43
C SER A 6 -3.53 -56.05 44.09
N THR A 7 -3.78 -56.99 43.16
CA THR A 7 -3.08 -57.11 41.87
C THR A 7 -3.37 -56.01 40.84
N GLU A 8 -4.08 -54.94 41.21
CA GLU A 8 -4.50 -53.86 40.29
C GLU A 8 -3.39 -52.81 40.07
N ASP A 9 -2.47 -52.62 41.03
CA ASP A 9 -1.41 -51.60 40.92
C ASP A 9 -0.34 -51.90 39.85
N GLY A 10 -0.15 -53.18 39.47
CA GLY A 10 0.79 -53.58 38.43
C GLY A 10 0.38 -53.07 37.04
N ASP A 11 -0.91 -53.15 36.74
CA ASP A 11 -1.53 -52.68 35.50
C ASP A 11 -1.35 -51.17 35.31
N ILE A 12 -1.33 -50.41 36.42
CA ILE A 12 -1.13 -48.95 36.41
C ILE A 12 0.31 -48.62 35.96
N PHE A 13 1.31 -49.40 36.41
CA PHE A 13 2.71 -49.17 36.05
C PHE A 13 3.00 -49.46 34.57
N GLU A 14 2.44 -50.53 33.99
CA GLU A 14 2.56 -50.79 32.54
C GLU A 14 1.85 -49.72 31.70
N ARG A 15 0.65 -49.29 32.11
CA ARG A 15 -0.09 -48.22 31.42
C ARG A 15 0.65 -46.88 31.45
N LEU A 16 1.44 -46.60 32.49
CA LEU A 16 2.34 -45.43 32.57
C LEU A 16 3.63 -45.60 31.76
N GLN A 17 4.02 -46.83 31.40
CA GLN A 17 5.20 -47.11 30.57
C GLN A 17 4.92 -47.04 29.07
N GLN A 18 3.66 -47.20 28.65
CA GLN A 18 3.26 -47.01 27.25
C GLN A 18 3.36 -45.52 26.87
N ARG A 19 4.17 -45.21 25.84
CA ARG A 19 4.14 -43.89 25.21
C ARG A 19 2.77 -43.68 24.54
N ALA A 20 1.91 -42.90 25.18
CA ALA A 20 0.64 -42.47 24.60
C ALA A 20 0.87 -41.84 23.22
N ASP A 21 0.08 -42.25 22.23
CA ASP A 21 0.16 -41.73 20.87
C ASP A 21 -0.19 -40.22 20.88
N PRO A 22 0.66 -39.35 20.32
CA PRO A 22 0.42 -37.90 20.33
C PRO A 22 -0.93 -37.51 19.70
N GLN A 23 -1.46 -38.27 18.74
CA GLN A 23 -2.78 -38.00 18.15
C GLN A 23 -3.91 -38.22 19.16
N VAL A 24 -3.85 -39.31 19.93
CA VAL A 24 -4.86 -39.62 20.97
C VAL A 24 -4.78 -38.63 22.13
N LEU A 25 -3.58 -38.16 22.48
CA LEU A 25 -3.39 -37.07 23.44
C LEU A 25 -4.02 -35.75 22.94
N GLU A 26 -3.85 -35.42 21.67
CA GLU A 26 -4.45 -34.21 21.08
C GLU A 26 -5.99 -34.30 21.00
N GLU A 27 -6.55 -35.44 20.60
CA GLU A 27 -8.01 -35.68 20.62
C GLU A 27 -8.59 -35.57 22.04
N GLN A 28 -7.92 -36.13 23.06
CA GLN A 28 -8.35 -35.99 24.47
C GLN A 28 -8.26 -34.53 24.93
N GLN A 29 -7.21 -33.80 24.58
CA GLN A 29 -7.05 -32.38 24.87
C GLN A 29 -8.18 -31.55 24.22
N GLN A 30 -8.52 -31.86 22.97
CA GLN A 30 -9.63 -31.22 22.24
C GLN A 30 -10.99 -31.51 22.91
N ALA A 31 -11.31 -32.77 23.21
CA ALA A 31 -12.57 -33.15 23.87
C ALA A 31 -12.72 -32.53 25.28
N VAL A 32 -11.61 -32.40 26.03
CA VAL A 32 -11.59 -31.69 27.31
C VAL A 32 -11.86 -30.19 27.11
N ASN A 33 -11.20 -29.55 26.14
CA ASN A 33 -11.43 -28.14 25.81
C ASN A 33 -12.88 -27.89 25.36
N GLU A 34 -13.46 -28.74 24.51
CA GLU A 34 -14.87 -28.64 24.10
C GLU A 34 -15.82 -28.76 25.28
N ARG A 35 -15.60 -29.73 26.18
CA ARG A 35 -16.41 -29.90 27.39
C ARG A 35 -16.32 -28.67 28.31
N ILE A 36 -15.12 -28.10 28.46
CA ILE A 36 -14.89 -26.84 29.20
C ILE A 36 -15.64 -25.68 28.54
N HIS A 37 -15.54 -25.51 27.21
CA HIS A 37 -16.27 -24.48 26.47
C HIS A 37 -17.79 -24.64 26.56
N ALA A 38 -18.32 -25.86 26.52
CA ALA A 38 -19.74 -26.15 26.70
C ALA A 38 -20.24 -25.78 28.11
N ILE A 39 -19.44 -26.07 29.14
CA ILE A 39 -19.74 -25.68 30.53
C ILE A 39 -19.72 -24.14 30.67
N TYR A 40 -18.69 -23.46 30.16
CA TYR A 40 -18.62 -21.99 30.17
C TYR A 40 -19.80 -21.34 29.43
N ARG A 41 -20.16 -21.84 28.24
CA ARG A 41 -21.32 -21.34 27.48
C ARG A 41 -22.62 -21.54 28.25
N LYS A 42 -22.81 -22.70 28.90
CA LYS A 42 -23.99 -22.96 29.73
C LYS A 42 -24.04 -22.06 30.96
N ALA A 43 -22.90 -21.78 31.60
CA ALA A 43 -22.80 -20.85 32.72
C ALA A 43 -23.10 -19.41 32.30
N GLN A 44 -22.58 -18.94 31.16
CA GLN A 44 -22.87 -17.63 30.58
C GLN A 44 -24.36 -17.47 30.24
N ASN A 45 -24.96 -18.46 29.56
CA ASN A 45 -26.40 -18.45 29.26
C ASN A 45 -27.24 -18.37 30.55
N ARG A 46 -26.91 -19.18 31.56
CA ARG A 46 -27.63 -19.18 32.84
C ARG A 46 -27.45 -17.87 33.63
N LEU A 47 -26.28 -17.23 33.52
CA LEU A 47 -26.06 -15.89 34.08
C LEU A 47 -26.94 -14.85 33.36
N GLY A 48 -27.05 -14.94 32.04
CA GLY A 48 -27.99 -14.12 31.24
C GLY A 48 -29.43 -14.28 31.70
N GLU A 49 -29.93 -15.52 31.79
CA GLU A 49 -31.29 -15.82 32.30
C GLU A 49 -31.54 -15.20 33.69
N LEU A 50 -30.55 -15.24 34.59
CA LEU A 50 -30.66 -14.67 35.94
C LEU A 50 -30.63 -13.14 35.92
N ILE A 51 -29.85 -12.51 35.04
CA ILE A 51 -29.84 -11.06 34.84
C ILE A 51 -31.17 -10.59 34.26
N ASP A 52 -31.73 -11.30 33.26
CA ASP A 52 -33.01 -10.97 32.64
C ASP A 52 -34.17 -11.10 33.64
N GLN A 53 -34.19 -12.18 34.45
CA GLN A 53 -35.19 -12.38 35.52
C GLN A 53 -35.14 -11.31 36.61
N ASN A 54 -33.96 -10.72 36.85
CA ASN A 54 -33.75 -9.68 37.88
C ASN A 54 -33.57 -8.28 37.27
N SER A 55 -33.84 -8.12 35.96
CA SER A 55 -33.54 -6.91 35.18
C SER A 55 -34.21 -5.64 35.70
N THR A 56 -35.33 -5.78 36.41
CA THR A 56 -36.13 -4.69 37.00
C THR A 56 -35.82 -4.40 38.48
N LEU A 57 -34.92 -5.15 39.12
CA LEU A 57 -34.56 -4.89 40.52
C LEU A 57 -33.95 -3.48 40.66
N PRO A 58 -34.42 -2.64 41.60
CA PRO A 58 -33.82 -1.34 41.84
C PRO A 58 -32.46 -1.48 42.54
N CYS A 59 -31.46 -0.73 42.10
CA CYS A 59 -30.12 -0.73 42.66
C CYS A 59 -29.47 0.67 42.63
N ALA A 60 -28.47 0.85 43.48
CA ALA A 60 -27.65 2.06 43.54
C ALA A 60 -26.18 1.72 43.24
N ILE A 61 -25.55 2.46 42.34
CA ILE A 61 -24.09 2.46 42.21
C ILE A 61 -23.52 3.36 43.31
N SER A 62 -22.68 2.78 44.19
CA SER A 62 -22.05 3.46 45.33
C SER A 62 -20.68 4.03 44.98
N SER A 63 -19.79 3.23 44.41
CA SER A 63 -18.47 3.68 43.96
C SER A 63 -18.08 3.11 42.59
N VAL A 64 -17.14 3.79 41.92
CA VAL A 64 -16.49 3.33 40.69
C VAL A 64 -14.99 3.44 40.86
N GLN A 65 -14.28 2.31 40.81
CA GLN A 65 -12.83 2.22 40.96
C GLN A 65 -12.19 1.75 39.65
N ILE A 66 -11.07 2.36 39.27
CA ILE A 66 -10.37 2.08 38.01
C ILE A 66 -8.94 1.67 38.32
N LEU A 67 -8.64 0.39 38.09
CA LEU A 67 -7.38 -0.25 38.46
C LEU A 67 -6.37 -0.17 37.32
N ASN A 68 -5.10 0.07 37.66
CA ASN A 68 -3.94 0.14 36.75
C ASN A 68 -3.91 1.32 35.74
N ALA A 69 -4.72 2.36 35.92
CA ALA A 69 -4.75 3.57 35.06
C ALA A 69 -3.67 4.62 35.44
N HIS A 70 -2.41 4.20 35.57
CA HIS A 70 -1.34 4.99 36.21
C HIS A 70 -0.99 6.32 35.51
N HIS A 71 -1.10 6.40 34.18
CA HIS A 71 -0.74 7.61 33.42
C HIS A 71 -1.96 8.44 32.99
N THR A 72 -3.15 8.11 33.48
CA THR A 72 -4.40 8.72 33.05
C THR A 72 -4.96 9.65 34.13
N ARG A 73 -5.24 10.91 33.79
CA ARG A 73 -5.58 11.96 34.77
C ARG A 73 -6.95 11.71 35.41
N ARG A 74 -7.02 11.80 36.74
CA ARG A 74 -8.24 11.55 37.51
C ARG A 74 -9.46 12.32 36.97
N GLY A 75 -9.33 13.62 36.70
CA GLY A 75 -10.42 14.45 36.17
C GLY A 75 -10.95 14.09 34.77
N PHE A 76 -10.19 13.34 33.96
CA PHE A 76 -10.68 12.78 32.68
C PHE A 76 -11.59 11.57 32.94
N LEU A 77 -11.17 10.69 33.84
CA LEU A 77 -11.94 9.51 34.25
C LEU A 77 -13.20 9.92 35.02
N GLU A 78 -13.11 10.85 35.97
CA GLU A 78 -14.27 11.41 36.68
C GLU A 78 -15.29 12.00 35.70
N ARG A 79 -14.85 12.69 34.64
CA ARG A 79 -15.77 13.23 33.63
C ARG A 79 -16.50 12.17 32.82
N ILE A 80 -15.99 10.94 32.75
CA ILE A 80 -16.63 9.79 32.09
C ILE A 80 -17.55 9.03 33.07
N PHE A 81 -17.11 8.82 34.31
CA PHE A 81 -17.73 7.89 35.27
C PHE A 81 -18.53 8.54 36.41
N ASN A 82 -18.27 9.79 36.81
CA ASN A 82 -19.07 10.49 37.84
C ASN A 82 -20.59 10.50 37.54
N PRO A 83 -21.06 10.62 36.28
CA PRO A 83 -22.48 10.51 35.95
C PRO A 83 -23.14 9.14 36.23
N LEU A 84 -22.37 8.10 36.58
CA LEU A 84 -22.91 6.80 37.02
C LEU A 84 -23.24 6.74 38.52
N LEU A 85 -22.63 7.61 39.33
CA LEU A 85 -22.83 7.55 40.79
C LEU A 85 -24.26 7.98 41.13
N SER A 86 -24.92 7.22 42.00
CA SER A 86 -26.34 7.43 42.34
C SER A 86 -26.60 8.80 42.98
N SER A 87 -25.60 9.36 43.67
CA SER A 87 -25.60 10.72 44.23
C SER A 87 -25.77 11.83 43.17
N ASN A 88 -25.45 11.57 41.91
CA ASN A 88 -25.64 12.49 40.78
C ASN A 88 -26.94 12.21 40.00
N GLN A 89 -27.75 11.23 40.41
CA GLN A 89 -28.96 10.79 39.71
C GLN A 89 -30.23 11.17 40.47
N LYS A 90 -31.31 11.44 39.73
CA LYS A 90 -32.62 11.82 40.31
C LYS A 90 -33.54 10.62 40.62
N ARG A 91 -33.11 9.41 40.27
CA ARG A 91 -33.84 8.15 40.49
C ARG A 91 -32.82 7.02 40.69
N PRO A 92 -33.16 5.94 41.43
CA PRO A 92 -32.36 4.72 41.43
C PRO A 92 -32.35 4.09 40.03
N TYR A 93 -31.31 3.32 39.73
CA TYR A 93 -31.25 2.51 38.51
C TYR A 93 -32.06 1.23 38.68
N THR A 94 -32.44 0.60 37.58
CA THR A 94 -32.68 -0.86 37.58
C THR A 94 -31.37 -1.59 37.30
N LEU A 95 -31.27 -2.87 37.67
CA LEU A 95 -30.10 -3.70 37.36
C LEU A 95 -29.73 -3.68 35.86
N SER A 96 -30.73 -3.75 34.99
CA SER A 96 -30.53 -3.66 33.53
C SER A 96 -30.03 -2.29 33.06
N GLU A 97 -30.54 -1.19 33.62
CA GLU A 97 -30.04 0.15 33.31
C GLU A 97 -28.61 0.36 33.82
N ALA A 98 -28.31 -0.09 35.04
CA ALA A 98 -26.97 0.01 35.63
C ALA A 98 -25.93 -0.76 34.78
N LEU A 99 -26.23 -2.01 34.43
CA LEU A 99 -25.37 -2.83 33.55
C LEU A 99 -25.14 -2.16 32.19
N ARG A 100 -26.20 -1.64 31.56
CA ARG A 100 -26.12 -0.98 30.25
C ARG A 100 -25.31 0.31 30.30
N GLU A 101 -25.52 1.16 31.31
CA GLU A 101 -24.77 2.41 31.46
C GLU A 101 -23.31 2.16 31.82
N VAL A 102 -23.01 1.20 32.71
CA VAL A 102 -21.62 0.80 33.02
C VAL A 102 -20.90 0.28 31.77
N SER A 103 -21.53 -0.60 30.98
CA SER A 103 -20.97 -1.05 29.70
C SER A 103 -20.72 0.14 28.77
N ALA A 104 -21.71 1.03 28.59
CA ALA A 104 -21.57 2.20 27.74
C ALA A 104 -20.42 3.15 28.15
N ARG A 105 -20.05 3.22 29.44
CA ARG A 105 -18.86 3.98 29.88
C ARG A 105 -17.55 3.19 29.69
N ALA A 106 -17.55 1.88 29.87
CA ALA A 106 -16.40 1.03 29.53
C ALA A 106 -16.12 1.06 28.01
N ASP A 107 -17.16 1.04 27.18
CA ASP A 107 -17.09 1.22 25.73
C ASP A 107 -16.65 2.65 25.36
N LYS A 108 -17.18 3.69 26.03
CA LYS A 108 -16.66 5.05 25.85
C LYS A 108 -15.17 5.15 26.19
N LEU A 109 -14.71 4.45 27.23
CA LEU A 109 -13.31 4.40 27.64
C LEU A 109 -12.43 3.65 26.62
N SER A 110 -12.91 2.52 26.09
CA SER A 110 -12.17 1.72 25.10
C SER A 110 -11.99 2.43 23.76
N ARG A 111 -12.92 3.33 23.39
CA ARG A 111 -12.90 4.16 22.17
C ARG A 111 -11.85 5.28 22.17
N PHE A 112 -11.16 5.55 23.28
CA PHE A 112 -10.02 6.49 23.31
C PHE A 112 -8.68 5.88 22.83
N ASP A 113 -8.61 4.56 22.60
CA ASP A 113 -7.40 3.83 22.18
C ASP A 113 -6.16 3.94 23.11
N ILE A 114 -6.34 4.38 24.36
CA ILE A 114 -5.26 4.43 25.37
C ILE A 114 -5.12 3.15 26.22
N PHE A 115 -6.12 2.26 26.21
CA PHE A 115 -6.12 0.98 26.92
C PHE A 115 -6.16 -0.20 25.95
N GLN A 116 -5.65 -1.35 26.39
CA GLN A 116 -5.79 -2.63 25.70
C GLN A 116 -7.26 -3.09 25.80
N GLN A 117 -7.75 -3.76 24.75
CA GLN A 117 -9.14 -4.24 24.67
C GLN A 117 -9.16 -5.77 24.86
N PRO A 118 -10.20 -6.35 25.50
CA PRO A 118 -11.32 -5.67 26.16
C PRO A 118 -10.91 -4.99 27.48
N VAL A 119 -11.77 -4.09 27.97
CA VAL A 119 -11.69 -3.56 29.35
C VAL A 119 -12.50 -4.49 30.25
N SER A 120 -11.90 -5.03 31.31
CA SER A 120 -12.61 -5.93 32.23
C SER A 120 -13.41 -5.13 33.25
N VAL A 121 -14.72 -5.37 33.31
CA VAL A 121 -15.62 -4.80 34.31
C VAL A 121 -16.02 -5.90 35.30
N TYR A 122 -15.90 -5.59 36.59
CA TYR A 122 -16.40 -6.41 37.69
C TYR A 122 -17.40 -5.57 38.51
N LEU A 123 -18.37 -6.26 39.09
CA LEU A 123 -19.44 -5.69 39.90
C LEU A 123 -19.50 -6.50 41.19
N ASP A 124 -19.33 -5.83 42.32
CA ASP A 124 -19.50 -6.43 43.63
C ASP A 124 -20.65 -5.75 44.39
N LYS A 125 -21.22 -6.43 45.37
CA LYS A 125 -22.22 -5.86 46.26
C LYS A 125 -21.51 -5.18 47.43
N SER A 126 -21.78 -3.89 47.66
CA SER A 126 -21.19 -3.19 48.79
C SER A 126 -21.65 -3.84 50.11
N PRO A 127 -20.75 -4.07 51.09
CA PRO A 127 -21.13 -4.64 52.39
C PRO A 127 -22.01 -3.66 53.20
N GLU A 128 -21.87 -2.37 52.94
CA GLU A 128 -22.72 -1.31 53.49
C GLU A 128 -23.83 -0.98 52.47
N GLY A 129 -25.05 -1.43 52.76
CA GLY A 129 -26.25 -1.00 52.05
C GLY A 129 -26.52 0.49 52.30
N ASP A 130 -27.09 1.21 51.33
CA ASP A 130 -27.36 2.64 51.48
C ASP A 130 -28.27 2.90 52.71
N PRO A 131 -27.77 3.57 53.76
CA PRO A 131 -28.49 3.72 55.02
C PRO A 131 -29.70 4.66 54.93
N GLN A 132 -29.90 5.37 53.81
CA GLN A 132 -31.09 6.21 53.59
C GLN A 132 -32.17 5.58 52.72
N THR A 133 -31.83 4.62 51.85
CA THR A 133 -32.82 3.99 50.93
C THR A 133 -33.03 2.51 51.12
N GLY A 134 -32.10 1.79 51.77
CA GLY A 134 -32.15 0.34 51.93
C GLY A 134 -31.99 -0.45 50.61
N LEU A 135 -31.63 0.22 49.52
CA LEU A 135 -31.43 -0.41 48.21
C LEU A 135 -30.10 -1.21 48.16
N PRO A 136 -30.01 -2.25 47.31
CA PRO A 136 -28.75 -2.95 47.08
C PRO A 136 -27.75 -2.02 46.38
N THR A 137 -26.65 -1.76 47.08
CA THR A 137 -25.50 -0.97 46.61
C THR A 137 -24.52 -1.84 45.82
N LEU A 138 -24.01 -1.29 44.72
CA LEU A 138 -23.10 -1.93 43.78
C LEU A 138 -21.82 -1.10 43.63
N ASP A 139 -20.68 -1.74 43.84
CA ASP A 139 -19.36 -1.16 43.60
C ASP A 139 -18.79 -1.69 42.27
N VAL A 140 -18.38 -0.76 41.41
CA VAL A 140 -17.95 -1.06 40.03
C VAL A 140 -16.43 -0.99 39.94
N TYR A 141 -15.79 -2.09 39.56
CA TYR A 141 -14.34 -2.16 39.40
C TYR A 141 -13.99 -2.35 37.92
N LEU A 142 -13.33 -1.37 37.31
CA LEU A 142 -12.80 -1.47 35.95
C LEU A 142 -11.30 -1.78 36.02
N SER A 143 -10.91 -2.99 35.61
CA SER A 143 -9.51 -3.34 35.43
C SER A 143 -9.10 -3.03 33.99
N VAL A 144 -8.27 -1.99 33.84
CA VAL A 144 -7.69 -1.61 32.55
C VAL A 144 -6.21 -2.02 32.48
N LYS A 145 -5.65 -1.93 31.27
CA LYS A 145 -4.22 -2.10 31.01
C LYS A 145 -3.80 -1.08 29.97
N GLU A 146 -2.92 -0.16 30.31
CA GLU A 146 -2.50 0.92 29.41
C GLU A 146 -1.76 0.37 28.17
N LYS A 147 -1.94 1.03 27.03
CA LYS A 147 -1.14 0.82 25.80
C LYS A 147 0.19 1.56 25.90
N SER A 148 1.18 1.17 25.10
CA SER A 148 2.45 1.89 25.05
C SER A 148 2.23 3.36 24.69
N ARG A 149 2.74 4.24 25.57
CA ARG A 149 2.64 5.70 25.41
C ARG A 149 3.40 6.14 24.16
N VAL A 150 4.63 5.66 23.96
CA VAL A 150 5.39 5.92 22.73
C VAL A 150 5.28 4.72 21.78
N LEU A 151 5.04 5.00 20.50
CA LEU A 151 5.08 4.05 19.41
C LEU A 151 5.82 4.69 18.23
N LEU A 152 7.01 4.17 17.95
CA LEU A 152 7.74 4.47 16.72
C LEU A 152 7.32 3.47 15.64
N LYS A 153 7.02 3.97 14.44
CA LYS A 153 6.80 3.20 13.22
C LYS A 153 7.75 3.74 12.15
N THR A 154 8.40 2.86 11.42
CA THR A 154 9.18 3.20 10.21
C THR A 154 8.72 2.30 9.08
N GLY A 155 8.66 2.82 7.86
CA GLY A 155 8.13 2.08 6.73
C GLY A 155 8.55 2.68 5.40
N THR A 156 8.38 1.90 4.34
CA THR A 156 8.47 2.35 2.96
C THR A 156 7.11 2.21 2.30
N ASP A 157 6.80 3.15 1.43
CA ASP A 157 5.57 3.19 0.64
C ASP A 157 5.97 3.22 -0.85
N LEU A 158 5.27 2.42 -1.65
CA LEU A 158 5.57 2.19 -3.06
C LEU A 158 4.24 2.19 -3.82
N GLY A 159 4.03 3.17 -4.69
CA GLY A 159 2.73 3.36 -5.36
C GLY A 159 2.79 4.36 -6.50
N ASN A 160 2.05 4.09 -7.58
CA ASN A 160 1.88 5.01 -8.71
C ASN A 160 3.21 5.56 -9.28
N THR A 161 4.20 4.68 -9.50
CA THR A 161 5.61 5.00 -9.88
C THR A 161 6.44 5.81 -8.87
N GLU A 162 5.91 6.09 -7.68
CA GLU A 162 6.63 6.73 -6.58
C GLU A 162 7.13 5.69 -5.56
N GLY A 163 8.34 5.91 -5.06
CA GLY A 163 8.84 5.33 -3.81
C GLY A 163 9.08 6.41 -2.76
N SER A 164 8.72 6.12 -1.51
CA SER A 164 9.05 6.95 -0.34
C SER A 164 9.33 6.10 0.91
N ALA A 165 10.00 6.70 1.88
CA ALA A 165 10.23 6.19 3.22
C ALA A 165 9.65 7.18 4.24
N TYR A 166 9.07 6.66 5.32
CA TYR A 166 8.51 7.47 6.39
C TYR A 166 8.89 6.97 7.79
N GLY A 167 9.06 7.92 8.71
CA GLY A 167 9.21 7.70 10.13
C GLY A 167 8.10 8.41 10.88
N ASN A 168 7.41 7.68 11.77
CA ASN A 168 6.26 8.17 12.51
C ASN A 168 6.41 7.88 14.01
N LEU A 169 6.41 8.92 14.83
CA LEU A 169 6.46 8.82 16.29
C LEU A 169 5.12 9.31 16.85
N LEU A 170 4.36 8.37 17.40
CA LEU A 170 3.12 8.62 18.11
C LEU A 170 3.35 8.56 19.62
N TRP A 171 3.12 9.66 20.31
CA TRP A 171 3.07 9.75 21.77
C TRP A 171 1.62 9.89 22.22
N ARG A 172 1.02 8.78 22.66
CA ARG A 172 -0.30 8.69 23.27
C ARG A 172 -0.29 9.16 24.72
N ASN A 173 -1.44 9.70 25.14
CA ASN A 173 -1.75 10.09 26.51
C ASN A 173 -0.66 11.03 27.07
N VAL A 174 -0.41 12.15 26.39
CA VAL A 174 0.68 13.08 26.73
C VAL A 174 0.45 13.71 28.10
N PHE A 175 -0.74 14.25 28.36
CA PHE A 175 -1.12 14.92 29.62
C PHE A 175 -2.17 14.14 30.43
N GLY A 176 -2.28 12.83 30.16
CA GLY A 176 -3.18 11.92 30.85
C GLY A 176 -4.67 12.03 30.44
N GLY A 177 -5.02 12.87 29.47
CA GLY A 177 -6.39 13.08 28.99
C GLY A 177 -6.71 12.43 27.66
N ALA A 178 -6.01 11.36 27.30
CA ALA A 178 -6.03 10.73 25.98
C ALA A 178 -5.62 11.67 24.82
N GLU A 179 -4.71 12.62 25.08
CA GLU A 179 -4.12 13.45 24.03
C GLU A 179 -3.04 12.70 23.25
N ASN A 180 -3.03 12.83 21.93
CA ASN A 180 -2.05 12.22 21.02
C ASN A 180 -1.17 13.32 20.40
N LEU A 181 0.13 13.29 20.65
CA LEU A 181 1.13 14.01 19.85
C LEU A 181 1.66 13.08 18.77
N ASN A 182 1.59 13.50 17.51
CA ASN A 182 1.97 12.70 16.36
C ASN A 182 2.96 13.47 15.48
N LEU A 183 4.22 13.02 15.48
CA LEU A 183 5.29 13.52 14.63
C LEU A 183 5.47 12.55 13.45
N ASN A 184 5.53 13.08 12.23
CA ASN A 184 5.76 12.27 11.04
C ASN A 184 6.74 13.00 10.11
N ALA A 185 7.68 12.24 9.57
CA ALA A 185 8.63 12.68 8.56
C ALA A 185 8.59 11.70 7.38
N SER A 186 8.52 12.19 6.15
CA SER A 186 8.59 11.37 4.93
C SER A 186 9.51 11.98 3.88
N LEU A 187 10.19 11.12 3.14
CA LEU A 187 11.13 11.47 2.08
C LEU A 187 11.01 10.44 0.96
N GLY A 188 11.03 10.88 -0.29
CA GLY A 188 10.88 10.00 -1.45
C GLY A 188 11.09 10.71 -2.78
N THR A 189 10.93 9.93 -3.84
CA THR A 189 11.07 10.32 -5.25
C THR A 189 10.35 11.63 -5.60
N ARG A 190 9.05 11.73 -5.32
CA ARG A 190 8.25 12.96 -5.57
C ARG A 190 8.26 13.94 -4.39
N THR A 191 8.21 13.42 -3.17
CA THR A 191 8.21 14.22 -1.92
C THR A 191 9.64 14.30 -1.39
N ARG A 192 10.40 15.32 -1.79
CA ARG A 192 11.81 15.44 -1.39
C ARG A 192 11.99 15.52 0.13
N SER A 193 11.07 16.20 0.81
CA SER A 193 10.89 16.05 2.26
C SER A 193 9.50 16.53 2.67
N ALA A 194 8.97 15.95 3.74
CA ALA A 194 7.82 16.48 4.47
C ALA A 194 7.97 16.17 5.96
N TYR A 195 7.75 17.19 6.78
CA TYR A 195 7.77 17.11 8.24
C TYR A 195 6.47 17.70 8.77
N GLN A 196 5.78 16.95 9.61
CA GLN A 196 4.49 17.34 10.18
C GLN A 196 4.42 16.97 11.67
N ALA A 197 3.80 17.85 12.45
CA ALA A 197 3.66 17.70 13.90
C ALA A 197 2.26 18.14 14.32
N THR A 198 1.51 17.25 14.97
CA THR A 198 0.11 17.50 15.33
C THR A 198 -0.24 16.99 16.71
N PHE A 199 -1.03 17.78 17.41
CA PHE A 199 -1.59 17.49 18.71
C PHE A 199 -3.11 17.32 18.59
N GLU A 200 -3.61 16.13 18.91
CA GLU A 200 -5.03 15.80 18.98
C GLU A 200 -5.43 15.67 20.45
N THR A 201 -6.56 16.26 20.84
CA THR A 201 -7.10 16.19 22.22
C THR A 201 -8.63 16.03 22.22
N PRO A 202 -9.20 15.10 23.01
CA PRO A 202 -10.65 14.94 23.13
C PRO A 202 -11.27 16.03 24.02
N ILE A 203 -12.15 16.83 23.43
CA ILE A 203 -12.85 17.91 24.12
C ILE A 203 -13.91 17.29 25.04
N LEU A 204 -14.08 17.85 26.25
CA LEU A 204 -15.06 17.41 27.25
C LEU A 204 -14.97 15.92 27.67
N SER A 205 -13.84 15.24 27.43
CA SER A 205 -13.69 13.78 27.63
C SER A 205 -14.73 12.99 26.81
N ASP A 206 -14.78 13.29 25.51
CA ASP A 206 -15.57 12.56 24.54
C ASP A 206 -14.68 12.00 23.40
N PRO A 207 -14.76 10.70 23.06
CA PRO A 207 -13.95 10.13 22.00
C PRO A 207 -14.43 10.56 20.60
N ASP A 208 -15.66 11.07 20.46
CA ASP A 208 -16.22 11.55 19.19
C ASP A 208 -15.93 13.03 18.94
N PHE A 209 -15.77 13.86 19.99
CA PHE A 209 -15.55 15.31 19.87
C PHE A 209 -14.10 15.69 20.16
N ARG A 210 -13.33 16.06 19.12
CA ARG A 210 -11.88 16.24 19.21
C ARG A 210 -11.41 17.55 18.57
N LEU A 211 -10.42 18.17 19.19
CA LEU A 211 -9.63 19.26 18.62
C LEU A 211 -8.31 18.67 18.11
N GLU A 212 -7.90 19.09 16.91
CA GLU A 212 -6.63 18.72 16.29
C GLU A 212 -5.93 20.01 15.81
N ILE A 213 -4.71 20.25 16.28
CA ILE A 213 -3.88 21.40 15.89
C ILE A 213 -2.57 20.86 15.31
N GLY A 214 -2.21 21.29 14.10
CA GLY A 214 -1.09 20.74 13.36
C GLY A 214 -0.26 21.77 12.59
N GLY A 215 0.98 21.40 12.31
CA GLY A 215 1.90 22.14 11.46
C GLY A 215 2.60 21.23 10.44
N ILE A 216 2.94 21.77 9.28
CA ILE A 216 3.66 21.10 8.19
C ILE A 216 4.73 22.00 7.56
N SER A 217 5.85 21.39 7.18
CA SER A 217 6.82 21.93 6.21
C SER A 217 7.17 20.81 5.22
N SER A 218 6.87 21.00 3.93
CA SER A 218 7.11 19.99 2.88
C SER A 218 7.56 20.60 1.57
N SER A 219 8.35 19.87 0.78
CA SER A 219 8.72 20.20 -0.60
C SER A 219 8.40 19.03 -1.52
N THR A 220 7.57 19.29 -2.53
CA THR A 220 7.01 18.28 -3.44
C THR A 220 7.21 18.67 -4.90
N GLN A 221 7.81 17.78 -5.69
CA GLN A 221 8.03 18.02 -7.12
C GLN A 221 6.78 17.65 -7.91
N LYS A 222 6.18 18.63 -8.61
CA LYS A 222 4.96 18.44 -9.42
C LYS A 222 5.37 18.27 -10.88
N ALA A 223 5.90 17.08 -11.19
CA ALA A 223 6.47 16.75 -12.50
C ALA A 223 5.50 16.94 -13.68
N TRP A 224 4.20 16.69 -13.47
CA TRP A 224 3.14 16.94 -14.46
C TRP A 224 2.90 18.43 -14.77
N ALA A 225 3.54 19.35 -14.03
CA ALA A 225 3.41 20.79 -14.21
C ALA A 225 4.78 21.52 -14.05
N SER A 226 5.88 20.83 -14.35
CA SER A 226 7.25 21.39 -14.46
C SER A 226 7.76 22.30 -13.32
N HIS A 227 7.31 22.10 -12.08
CA HIS A 227 7.74 22.90 -10.92
C HIS A 227 7.90 22.08 -9.62
N GLU A 228 8.47 22.71 -8.61
CA GLU A 228 8.48 22.23 -7.22
C GLU A 228 7.62 23.16 -6.35
N GLU A 229 6.78 22.59 -5.50
CA GLU A 229 5.98 23.35 -4.53
C GLU A 229 6.47 23.09 -3.11
N ALA A 230 6.89 24.17 -2.44
CA ALA A 230 7.20 24.19 -1.02
C ALA A 230 6.00 24.74 -0.22
N LEU A 231 5.52 23.96 0.75
CA LEU A 231 4.43 24.31 1.66
C LEU A 231 4.99 24.48 3.08
N LYS A 232 4.61 25.57 3.76
CA LYS A 232 4.90 25.81 5.19
C LYS A 232 3.66 26.41 5.86
N GLY A 233 3.25 25.88 7.01
CA GLY A 233 2.15 26.46 7.78
C GLY A 233 1.48 25.47 8.72
N GLY A 234 0.21 25.69 9.01
CA GLY A 234 -0.52 24.87 9.98
C GLY A 234 -2.04 25.01 9.91
N TRP A 235 -2.72 24.19 10.71
CA TRP A 235 -4.17 24.12 10.77
C TRP A 235 -4.66 23.91 12.21
N SER A 236 -5.92 24.25 12.43
CA SER A 236 -6.66 23.92 13.64
C SER A 236 -8.05 23.47 13.23
N LYS A 237 -8.44 22.24 13.57
CA LYS A 237 -9.72 21.65 13.17
C LYS A 237 -10.40 20.92 14.32
N ILE A 238 -11.73 20.95 14.30
CA ILE A 238 -12.61 20.29 15.27
C ILE A 238 -13.39 19.22 14.53
N ARG A 239 -13.29 17.96 14.98
CA ARG A 239 -14.07 16.83 14.49
C ARG A 239 -15.16 16.47 15.50
N TRP A 240 -16.37 16.20 15.03
CA TRP A 240 -17.43 15.57 15.82
C TRP A 240 -18.15 14.46 15.04
N MET A 241 -18.72 13.49 15.76
CA MET A 241 -19.65 12.51 15.19
C MET A 241 -21.07 12.77 15.69
N SER A 242 -22.02 12.85 14.76
CA SER A 242 -23.45 12.91 15.08
C SER A 242 -23.98 11.51 15.42
N GLN A 243 -25.02 11.45 16.28
CA GLN A 243 -25.64 10.19 16.75
C GLN A 243 -26.12 9.28 15.60
N SER A 244 -26.45 9.84 14.43
CA SER A 244 -26.84 9.10 13.22
C SER A 244 -25.64 8.53 12.41
N GLY A 245 -24.41 8.63 12.94
CA GLY A 245 -23.18 8.13 12.34
C GLY A 245 -22.65 8.99 11.18
N HIS A 246 -22.89 10.31 11.23
CA HIS A 246 -22.30 11.27 10.29
C HIS A 246 -21.07 11.92 10.96
N ARG A 247 -19.94 11.99 10.26
CA ARG A 247 -18.72 12.66 10.71
C ARG A 247 -18.70 14.08 10.14
N HIS A 248 -18.42 15.05 10.99
CA HIS A 248 -18.33 16.46 10.65
C HIS A 248 -16.99 17.02 11.13
N GLU A 249 -16.38 17.85 10.30
CA GLU A 249 -15.05 18.41 10.51
C GLU A 249 -15.07 19.86 10.06
N VAL A 250 -14.77 20.80 10.95
CA VAL A 250 -14.60 22.22 10.61
C VAL A 250 -13.21 22.66 11.03
N GLY A 251 -12.48 23.33 10.14
CA GLY A 251 -11.12 23.76 10.44
C GLY A 251 -10.70 25.04 9.75
N TYR A 252 -9.68 25.67 10.31
CA TYR A 252 -8.95 26.79 9.78
C TYR A 252 -7.58 26.33 9.29
N ASN A 253 -7.18 26.78 8.10
CA ASN A 253 -5.91 26.51 7.45
C ASN A 253 -5.17 27.83 7.20
N GLY A 254 -3.89 27.90 7.61
CA GLY A 254 -3.00 29.02 7.33
C GLY A 254 -1.69 28.51 6.72
N PHE A 255 -1.50 28.74 5.42
CA PHE A 255 -0.39 28.18 4.65
C PHE A 255 0.33 29.23 3.79
N TRP A 256 1.65 29.24 3.86
CA TRP A 256 2.54 29.81 2.85
C TRP A 256 2.86 28.70 1.85
N ARG A 257 2.58 28.95 0.58
CA ARG A 257 2.95 28.10 -0.56
C ARG A 257 3.92 28.85 -1.45
N GLN A 258 4.91 28.17 -1.98
CA GLN A 258 5.91 28.75 -2.86
C GLN A 258 6.18 27.82 -4.04
N MET A 259 5.95 28.32 -5.25
CA MET A 259 6.30 27.63 -6.50
C MET A 259 7.72 28.02 -6.91
N THR A 260 8.62 27.03 -6.91
CA THR A 260 10.04 27.13 -7.25
C THR A 260 10.41 26.01 -8.24
N GLY A 261 11.71 25.78 -8.49
CA GLY A 261 12.17 24.60 -9.22
C GLY A 261 11.61 24.47 -10.65
N LEU A 262 11.32 25.60 -11.31
CA LEU A 262 10.79 25.65 -12.67
C LEU A 262 11.76 24.99 -13.65
N ALA A 263 11.28 24.03 -14.44
CA ALA A 263 12.07 23.45 -15.53
C ALA A 263 12.26 24.46 -16.70
N GLU A 264 13.24 24.21 -17.57
CA GLU A 264 13.50 25.07 -18.73
C GLU A 264 12.32 25.10 -19.72
N ASN A 265 11.64 23.97 -19.89
CA ASN A 265 10.44 23.80 -20.71
C ASN A 265 9.13 24.19 -20.00
N ALA A 266 9.16 24.68 -18.75
CA ALA A 266 7.94 25.04 -18.01
C ALA A 266 7.11 26.10 -18.76
N SER A 267 5.79 25.90 -18.76
CA SER A 267 4.82 26.69 -19.52
C SER A 267 4.73 28.15 -19.08
N PRO A 268 4.27 29.06 -19.96
CA PRO A 268 3.97 30.45 -19.58
C PRO A 268 3.00 30.55 -18.40
N THR A 269 2.01 29.64 -18.31
CA THR A 269 1.05 29.64 -17.20
C THR A 269 1.71 29.30 -15.86
N VAL A 270 2.51 28.23 -15.79
CA VAL A 270 3.23 27.84 -14.56
C VAL A 270 4.26 28.91 -14.17
N ARG A 271 4.93 29.53 -15.15
CA ARG A 271 5.86 30.67 -14.93
C ARG A 271 5.16 31.92 -14.40
N ALA A 272 3.88 32.14 -14.72
CA ALA A 272 3.11 33.30 -14.26
C ALA A 272 2.55 33.15 -12.84
N ASP A 273 2.24 31.91 -12.40
CA ASP A 273 1.81 31.62 -11.02
C ASP A 273 2.98 31.51 -10.02
N ALA A 274 4.23 31.50 -10.52
CA ALA A 274 5.45 31.24 -9.76
C ALA A 274 5.74 32.25 -8.64
N GLY A 275 6.50 31.81 -7.62
CA GLY A 275 6.75 32.57 -6.40
C GLY A 275 5.76 32.27 -5.28
N ASP A 276 5.47 33.26 -4.44
CA ASP A 276 4.78 33.07 -3.17
C ASP A 276 3.24 33.23 -3.23
N SER A 277 2.55 32.52 -2.34
CA SER A 277 1.10 32.64 -2.08
C SER A 277 0.76 32.29 -0.63
N VAL A 278 0.23 33.24 0.11
CA VAL A 278 -0.38 33.00 1.42
C VAL A 278 -1.87 32.64 1.24
N LYS A 279 -2.29 31.50 1.80
CA LYS A 279 -3.69 31.11 1.90
C LYS A 279 -4.15 31.06 3.35
N SER A 280 -5.14 31.89 3.68
CA SER A 280 -6.00 31.77 4.86
C SER A 280 -7.37 31.26 4.41
N SER A 281 -7.86 30.19 5.04
CA SER A 281 -9.11 29.53 4.62
C SER A 281 -9.81 28.82 5.78
N ILE A 282 -11.13 28.72 5.72
CA ILE A 282 -11.97 27.89 6.60
C ILE A 282 -12.61 26.79 5.75
N PHE A 283 -12.64 25.56 6.25
CA PHE A 283 -13.28 24.44 5.59
C PHE A 283 -14.31 23.73 6.47
N HIS A 284 -15.27 23.07 5.80
CA HIS A 284 -16.19 22.10 6.36
C HIS A 284 -16.16 20.81 5.52
N SER A 285 -15.87 19.69 6.18
CA SER A 285 -15.91 18.33 5.65
C SER A 285 -17.05 17.57 6.35
N TRP A 286 -17.95 17.01 5.56
CA TRP A 286 -19.01 16.10 6.00
C TRP A 286 -18.78 14.74 5.34
N SER A 287 -18.91 13.67 6.11
CA SER A 287 -18.92 12.32 5.54
C SER A 287 -19.87 11.37 6.27
N LYS A 288 -20.43 10.44 5.50
CA LYS A 288 -21.22 9.31 5.97
C LYS A 288 -20.80 8.07 5.18
N ASP A 289 -20.46 7.02 5.89
CA ASP A 289 -20.04 5.75 5.32
C ASP A 289 -20.84 4.62 5.98
N ARG A 290 -21.37 3.75 5.13
CA ARG A 290 -22.21 2.60 5.47
C ARG A 290 -21.85 1.38 4.62
N ARG A 291 -20.60 1.33 4.10
CA ARG A 291 -20.04 0.15 3.43
C ARG A 291 -19.74 -0.97 4.43
N ASP A 292 -19.76 -2.20 3.94
CA ASP A 292 -19.38 -3.41 4.67
C ASP A 292 -17.87 -3.53 4.89
N ASN A 293 -17.07 -3.19 3.88
CA ASN A 293 -15.61 -3.22 3.90
C ASN A 293 -15.07 -1.96 3.20
N GLY A 294 -14.15 -1.25 3.87
CA GLY A 294 -13.57 -0.02 3.33
C GLY A 294 -12.57 -0.22 2.19
N LEU A 295 -11.91 -1.37 2.13
CA LEU A 295 -10.94 -1.71 1.09
C LEU A 295 -11.65 -2.25 -0.17
N LEU A 296 -12.49 -3.25 0.06
CA LEU A 296 -13.16 -4.02 -0.98
C LEU A 296 -14.67 -4.06 -0.70
N PRO A 297 -15.38 -2.94 -0.89
CA PRO A 297 -16.80 -2.86 -0.57
C PRO A 297 -17.61 -3.79 -1.46
N SER A 298 -18.39 -4.68 -0.84
CA SER A 298 -19.36 -5.52 -1.54
C SER A 298 -20.79 -4.98 -1.41
N ARG A 299 -21.07 -4.23 -0.32
CA ARG A 299 -22.42 -3.73 -0.01
C ARG A 299 -22.38 -2.39 0.75
N GLY A 300 -23.20 -1.44 0.32
CA GLY A 300 -23.43 -0.17 1.02
C GLY A 300 -22.74 1.03 0.35
N TYR A 301 -22.87 2.20 0.96
CA TYR A 301 -22.51 3.47 0.31
C TYR A 301 -21.57 4.35 1.15
N TYR A 302 -20.83 5.20 0.44
CA TYR A 302 -20.03 6.29 0.93
C TYR A 302 -20.58 7.60 0.35
N ALA A 303 -20.72 8.63 1.18
CA ALA A 303 -21.03 9.98 0.73
C ALA A 303 -20.19 10.98 1.52
N LYS A 304 -19.55 11.90 0.82
CA LYS A 304 -18.69 12.94 1.39
C LYS A 304 -18.87 14.23 0.61
N ALA A 305 -18.94 15.33 1.35
CA ALA A 305 -19.09 16.67 0.81
C ALA A 305 -18.10 17.60 1.52
N PHE A 306 -17.46 18.45 0.74
CA PHE A 306 -16.45 19.40 1.18
C PHE A 306 -16.80 20.81 0.73
N ASN A 307 -16.51 21.78 1.58
CA ASN A 307 -16.52 23.19 1.23
C ASN A 307 -15.32 23.87 1.89
N GLU A 308 -14.62 24.73 1.17
CA GLU A 308 -13.56 25.61 1.65
C GLU A 308 -13.85 27.04 1.17
N LEU A 309 -13.73 28.01 2.06
CA LEU A 309 -13.77 29.42 1.76
C LEU A 309 -12.40 30.03 2.07
N ALA A 310 -11.75 30.60 1.06
CA ALA A 310 -10.46 31.26 1.16
C ALA A 310 -10.60 32.75 0.80
N GLY A 311 -9.78 33.62 1.41
CA GLY A 311 -9.64 35.01 0.97
C GLY A 311 -10.87 35.91 1.11
N TRP A 312 -11.81 35.60 2.00
CA TRP A 312 -13.09 36.31 2.15
C TRP A 312 -13.26 36.91 3.56
N GLY A 313 -13.61 38.19 3.64
CA GLY A 313 -13.82 38.88 4.91
C GLY A 313 -12.56 38.90 5.80
N PRO A 314 -12.62 38.34 7.03
CA PRO A 314 -11.46 38.29 7.92
C PRO A 314 -10.34 37.35 7.42
N LEU A 315 -10.62 36.46 6.47
CA LEU A 315 -9.64 35.52 5.91
C LEU A 315 -8.78 36.24 4.86
N LYS A 316 -7.64 36.81 5.27
CA LYS A 316 -6.73 37.55 4.37
C LYS A 316 -5.65 36.64 3.78
N GLY A 317 -5.34 36.85 2.51
CA GLY A 317 -4.31 36.11 1.76
C GLY A 317 -4.25 36.55 0.30
N ASP A 318 -3.53 35.80 -0.53
CA ASP A 318 -3.32 36.10 -1.95
C ASP A 318 -4.39 35.51 -2.88
N VAL A 319 -5.18 34.56 -2.38
CA VAL A 319 -6.20 33.83 -3.14
C VAL A 319 -7.55 33.97 -2.46
N SER A 320 -8.61 34.15 -3.26
CA SER A 320 -9.98 34.32 -2.79
C SER A 320 -10.92 33.48 -3.63
N PHE A 321 -11.58 32.48 -3.01
CA PHE A 321 -12.47 31.55 -3.68
C PHE A 321 -13.36 30.76 -2.71
N TRP A 322 -14.47 30.22 -3.21
CA TRP A 322 -15.19 29.11 -2.60
C TRP A 322 -14.92 27.84 -3.43
N LYS A 323 -14.33 26.82 -2.80
CA LYS A 323 -14.14 25.49 -3.40
C LYS A 323 -15.14 24.52 -2.78
N SER A 324 -15.80 23.73 -3.61
CA SER A 324 -16.76 22.69 -3.19
C SER A 324 -16.44 21.38 -3.92
N GLU A 325 -16.54 20.26 -3.22
CA GLU A 325 -16.26 18.93 -3.79
C GLU A 325 -17.18 17.86 -3.17
N ILE A 326 -17.67 16.95 -4.00
CA ILE A 326 -18.57 15.86 -3.61
C ILE A 326 -17.99 14.54 -4.10
N GLU A 327 -17.88 13.56 -3.20
CA GLU A 327 -17.52 12.18 -3.51
C GLU A 327 -18.64 11.24 -3.05
N ALA A 328 -19.14 10.41 -3.95
CA ALA A 328 -20.12 9.36 -3.66
C ALA A 328 -19.60 8.02 -4.18
N GLN A 329 -19.75 6.96 -3.39
CA GLN A 329 -19.49 5.59 -3.83
C GLN A 329 -20.62 4.68 -3.38
N ASN A 330 -20.95 3.65 -4.17
CA ASN A 330 -21.99 2.69 -3.84
C ASN A 330 -21.56 1.29 -4.28
N ALA A 331 -21.80 0.28 -3.44
CA ALA A 331 -21.49 -1.11 -3.70
C ALA A 331 -22.76 -1.96 -3.51
N ILE A 332 -23.04 -2.81 -4.49
CA ILE A 332 -24.24 -3.65 -4.55
C ILE A 332 -23.81 -5.07 -4.92
N PRO A 333 -24.09 -6.10 -4.10
CA PRO A 333 -23.77 -7.48 -4.44
C PRO A 333 -24.72 -7.97 -5.54
N ILE A 334 -24.20 -8.71 -6.54
CA ILE A 334 -25.00 -9.29 -7.61
C ILE A 334 -25.32 -10.76 -7.25
N PRO A 335 -26.60 -11.12 -7.03
CA PRO A 335 -26.98 -12.53 -6.86
C PRO A 335 -26.81 -13.28 -8.18
N VAL A 336 -26.33 -14.53 -8.11
CA VAL A 336 -26.15 -15.41 -9.27
C VAL A 336 -27.13 -16.59 -9.15
N PRO A 337 -27.99 -16.84 -10.16
CA PRO A 337 -28.87 -18.00 -10.15
C PRO A 337 -28.09 -19.31 -9.99
N GLY A 338 -28.47 -20.15 -9.02
CA GLY A 338 -27.80 -21.42 -8.72
C GLY A 338 -26.68 -21.35 -7.67
N ILE A 339 -26.42 -20.19 -7.05
CA ILE A 339 -25.55 -20.09 -5.86
C ILE A 339 -26.40 -19.59 -4.70
N GLU A 340 -26.52 -20.38 -3.63
CA GLU A 340 -27.17 -19.94 -2.39
C GLU A 340 -26.24 -19.00 -1.59
N GLY A 341 -26.74 -17.83 -1.23
CA GLY A 341 -26.01 -16.82 -0.46
C GLY A 341 -25.19 -15.84 -1.31
N ASN A 342 -24.07 -15.37 -0.75
CA ASN A 342 -23.24 -14.34 -1.38
C ASN A 342 -22.37 -14.93 -2.50
N SER A 343 -22.68 -14.61 -3.76
CA SER A 343 -21.90 -14.97 -4.95
C SER A 343 -20.43 -14.50 -4.94
N GLY A 344 -20.09 -13.54 -4.08
CA GLY A 344 -18.80 -12.84 -4.10
C GLY A 344 -18.65 -11.83 -5.25
N ILE A 345 -19.69 -11.63 -6.07
CA ILE A 345 -19.72 -10.62 -7.13
C ILE A 345 -20.29 -9.31 -6.57
N SER A 346 -19.61 -8.18 -6.76
CA SER A 346 -20.17 -6.86 -6.47
C SER A 346 -20.04 -5.91 -7.65
N PHE A 347 -21.10 -5.14 -7.87
CA PHE A 347 -21.07 -3.96 -8.72
C PHE A 347 -20.77 -2.75 -7.84
N THR A 348 -19.76 -1.98 -8.22
CA THR A 348 -19.34 -0.77 -7.51
C THR A 348 -19.40 0.43 -8.45
N THR A 349 -19.92 1.53 -7.98
CA THR A 349 -19.94 2.81 -8.70
C THR A 349 -19.29 3.89 -7.85
N GLY A 350 -18.49 4.75 -8.47
CA GLY A 350 -17.91 5.93 -7.85
C GLY A 350 -18.21 7.17 -8.69
N PHE A 351 -18.54 8.27 -8.04
CA PHE A 351 -18.76 9.59 -8.64
C PHE A 351 -18.01 10.64 -7.83
N ARG A 352 -17.32 11.54 -8.51
CA ARG A 352 -16.70 12.73 -7.93
C ARG A 352 -17.02 13.95 -8.78
N ALA A 353 -17.29 15.08 -8.14
CA ALA A 353 -17.43 16.36 -8.83
C ALA A 353 -16.93 17.50 -7.95
N GLY A 354 -16.36 18.52 -8.57
CA GLY A 354 -15.81 19.68 -7.88
C GLY A 354 -15.99 20.97 -8.65
N LEU A 355 -16.09 22.07 -7.91
CA LEU A 355 -16.31 23.42 -8.40
C LEU A 355 -15.49 24.41 -7.56
N LEU A 356 -14.71 25.25 -8.23
CA LEU A 356 -13.93 26.33 -7.65
C LEU A 356 -14.49 27.64 -8.19
N TYR A 357 -15.11 28.44 -7.33
CA TYR A 357 -15.69 29.73 -7.65
C TYR A 357 -14.77 30.87 -7.18
N PRO A 358 -14.11 31.61 -8.09
CA PRO A 358 -13.31 32.78 -7.74
C PRO A 358 -14.13 33.87 -7.03
N LEU A 359 -13.56 34.48 -6.00
CA LEU A 359 -14.18 35.58 -5.25
C LEU A 359 -13.35 36.86 -5.37
N GLY A 360 -14.01 38.01 -5.20
CA GLY A 360 -13.35 39.30 -4.99
C GLY A 360 -12.93 39.47 -3.55
N MET A 361 -11.89 40.26 -3.30
CA MET A 361 -11.44 40.59 -1.94
C MET A 361 -12.08 41.89 -1.46
N ASP A 362 -12.18 42.08 -0.15
CA ASP A 362 -12.81 43.27 0.46
C ASP A 362 -12.21 44.61 -0.01
N ALA A 363 -10.94 44.61 -0.44
CA ALA A 363 -10.21 45.79 -0.94
C ALA A 363 -10.15 45.93 -2.48
N ASP A 364 -10.50 44.87 -3.23
CA ASP A 364 -10.62 44.92 -4.69
C ASP A 364 -11.73 43.94 -5.13
N HIS A 365 -12.84 44.49 -5.61
CA HIS A 365 -14.01 43.73 -6.05
C HIS A 365 -13.77 42.94 -7.36
N ARG A 366 -12.60 43.08 -7.99
CA ARG A 366 -12.18 42.20 -9.08
C ARG A 366 -11.93 40.78 -8.54
N PRO A 367 -12.61 39.75 -9.07
CA PRO A 367 -12.37 38.38 -8.64
C PRO A 367 -10.94 37.94 -8.99
N ARG A 368 -10.19 37.43 -8.01
CA ARG A 368 -8.88 36.82 -8.27
C ARG A 368 -9.08 35.41 -8.83
N LEU A 369 -8.69 35.21 -10.08
CA LEU A 369 -8.72 33.89 -10.73
C LEU A 369 -7.92 32.86 -9.92
N SER A 370 -8.28 31.58 -10.06
CA SER A 370 -7.58 30.47 -9.43
C SER A 370 -6.11 30.42 -9.86
N ARG A 371 -5.21 30.15 -8.92
CA ARG A 371 -3.83 29.73 -9.24
C ARG A 371 -3.77 28.22 -9.45
N THR A 372 -2.76 27.75 -10.16
CA THR A 372 -2.47 26.34 -10.43
C THR A 372 -2.41 25.48 -9.15
N ASN A 373 -2.02 26.05 -7.99
CA ASN A 373 -2.01 25.35 -6.69
C ASN A 373 -3.41 25.00 -6.14
N ASP A 374 -4.45 25.75 -6.52
CA ASP A 374 -5.81 25.60 -5.95
C ASP A 374 -6.80 24.93 -6.91
N ARG A 375 -6.49 24.86 -8.21
CA ARG A 375 -7.29 24.17 -9.24
C ARG A 375 -7.46 22.66 -8.93
N PHE A 376 -8.34 22.03 -9.68
CA PHE A 376 -8.47 20.58 -9.74
C PHE A 376 -7.62 20.01 -10.89
N LEU A 377 -7.02 18.86 -10.63
CA LEU A 377 -6.28 17.98 -11.53
C LEU A 377 -6.97 16.61 -11.47
N VAL A 378 -7.08 15.91 -12.60
CA VAL A 378 -7.79 14.62 -12.67
C VAL A 378 -7.01 13.69 -13.60
N GLY A 379 -6.82 12.43 -13.21
CA GLY A 379 -6.17 11.41 -14.03
C GLY A 379 -5.09 10.63 -13.29
N GLY A 380 -4.88 9.38 -13.70
CA GLY A 380 -3.92 8.46 -13.09
C GLY A 380 -4.60 7.19 -12.56
N PRO A 381 -3.82 6.22 -12.06
CA PRO A 381 -4.28 4.86 -11.82
C PRO A 381 -5.28 4.70 -10.66
N THR A 382 -5.39 5.68 -9.78
CA THR A 382 -6.33 5.67 -8.63
C THR A 382 -7.61 6.48 -8.87
N ASP A 383 -7.61 7.40 -9.84
CA ASP A 383 -8.74 8.30 -10.12
C ASP A 383 -9.43 7.95 -11.45
N VAL A 384 -8.78 8.29 -12.57
CA VAL A 384 -9.27 8.02 -13.93
C VAL A 384 -8.19 7.25 -14.68
N ARG A 385 -8.20 5.92 -14.47
CA ARG A 385 -7.39 4.91 -15.16
C ARG A 385 -7.51 5.04 -16.68
N GLY A 386 -6.48 4.63 -17.41
CA GLY A 386 -6.37 4.83 -18.86
C GLY A 386 -5.82 6.19 -19.29
N PHE A 387 -5.50 7.07 -18.33
CA PHE A 387 -4.85 8.36 -18.52
C PHE A 387 -3.59 8.45 -17.66
N ARG A 388 -2.71 9.43 -17.95
CA ARG A 388 -1.55 9.75 -17.10
C ARG A 388 -1.99 10.44 -15.81
N LEU A 389 -1.07 10.50 -14.84
CA LEU A 389 -1.25 11.24 -13.59
C LEU A 389 -1.57 12.72 -13.91
N CYS A 390 -2.69 13.23 -13.40
CA CYS A 390 -3.23 14.57 -13.70
C CYS A 390 -3.60 14.85 -15.18
N GLY A 391 -3.58 13.83 -16.07
CA GLY A 391 -3.60 14.01 -17.52
C GLY A 391 -4.96 14.31 -18.20
N LEU A 392 -6.06 14.52 -17.48
CA LEU A 392 -7.31 15.04 -18.05
C LEU A 392 -7.37 16.58 -17.93
N GLY A 393 -8.15 17.23 -18.79
CA GLY A 393 -8.39 18.66 -18.73
C GLY A 393 -7.30 19.56 -19.34
N PRO A 394 -7.19 20.82 -18.90
CA PRO A 394 -6.35 21.83 -19.54
C PRO A 394 -4.85 21.60 -19.39
N HIS A 395 -4.15 21.58 -20.52
CA HIS A 395 -2.69 21.59 -20.59
C HIS A 395 -2.19 22.86 -21.32
N ASP A 396 -1.01 23.35 -20.94
CA ASP A 396 -0.28 24.44 -21.58
C ASP A 396 1.11 23.91 -21.99
N GLY A 397 1.30 23.70 -23.29
CA GLY A 397 2.43 22.87 -23.77
C GLY A 397 2.31 21.43 -23.24
N ALA A 398 3.27 21.03 -22.40
CA ALA A 398 3.29 19.72 -21.73
C ALA A 398 2.82 19.79 -20.25
N ASP A 399 2.54 20.98 -19.71
CA ASP A 399 2.12 21.12 -18.30
C ASP A 399 0.62 20.89 -18.14
N ALA A 400 0.24 19.98 -17.26
CA ALA A 400 -1.12 19.80 -16.76
C ALA A 400 -1.48 20.92 -15.76
N VAL A 401 -2.05 22.00 -16.30
CA VAL A 401 -2.42 23.23 -15.58
C VAL A 401 -3.68 23.07 -14.72
N GLY A 402 -4.53 22.10 -15.06
CA GLY A 402 -5.78 21.81 -14.34
C GLY A 402 -6.90 22.80 -14.64
N GLY A 403 -8.02 22.67 -13.91
CA GLY A 403 -9.24 23.44 -14.14
C GLY A 403 -10.08 23.69 -12.88
N ASP A 404 -11.17 24.41 -13.04
CA ASP A 404 -12.00 24.95 -11.96
C ASP A 404 -13.28 24.13 -11.73
N VAL A 405 -13.77 23.44 -12.76
CA VAL A 405 -14.99 22.61 -12.70
C VAL A 405 -14.67 21.22 -13.23
N TYR A 406 -15.03 20.18 -12.48
CA TYR A 406 -14.82 18.80 -12.89
C TYR A 406 -15.97 17.87 -12.51
N ALA A 407 -16.14 16.81 -13.30
CA ALA A 407 -16.89 15.62 -12.90
C ALA A 407 -16.16 14.37 -13.42
N ALA A 408 -16.14 13.31 -12.60
CA ALA A 408 -15.58 12.01 -12.91
C ALA A 408 -16.49 10.90 -12.38
N GLY A 409 -16.61 9.81 -13.15
CA GLY A 409 -17.42 8.66 -12.82
C GLY A 409 -16.70 7.35 -13.12
N SER A 410 -17.00 6.31 -12.35
CA SER A 410 -16.52 4.96 -12.59
C SER A 410 -17.59 3.93 -12.23
N ALA A 411 -17.61 2.84 -12.98
CA ALA A 411 -18.36 1.62 -12.69
C ALA A 411 -17.39 0.44 -12.77
N ASN A 412 -17.36 -0.41 -11.75
CA ASN A 412 -16.52 -1.60 -11.71
C ASN A 412 -17.35 -2.83 -11.30
N LEU A 413 -17.26 -3.87 -12.10
CA LEU A 413 -17.71 -5.21 -11.74
C LEU A 413 -16.53 -5.96 -11.12
N LEU A 414 -16.67 -6.33 -9.84
CA LEU A 414 -15.70 -7.13 -9.09
C LEU A 414 -16.19 -8.58 -9.03
N LEU A 415 -15.37 -9.50 -9.52
CA LEU A 415 -15.66 -10.94 -9.63
C LEU A 415 -14.66 -11.72 -8.76
N PRO A 416 -15.08 -12.78 -8.03
CA PRO A 416 -14.14 -13.69 -7.42
C PRO A 416 -13.35 -14.44 -8.51
N LEU A 417 -12.09 -14.80 -8.24
CA LEU A 417 -11.34 -15.66 -9.15
C LEU A 417 -11.99 -17.06 -9.24
N PRO A 418 -12.13 -17.65 -10.44
CA PRO A 418 -12.63 -19.02 -10.61
C PRO A 418 -11.85 -20.02 -9.74
N ARG A 419 -12.57 -20.93 -9.07
CA ARG A 419 -12.04 -21.96 -8.14
C ARG A 419 -11.36 -21.43 -6.87
N VAL A 420 -11.08 -20.13 -6.73
CA VAL A 420 -10.36 -19.56 -5.58
C VAL A 420 -11.28 -19.28 -4.38
N GLY A 421 -12.59 -19.11 -4.61
CA GLY A 421 -13.63 -18.94 -3.59
C GLY A 421 -13.95 -17.49 -3.25
N ALA A 422 -15.19 -17.23 -2.82
CA ALA A 422 -15.72 -15.89 -2.58
C ALA A 422 -15.09 -15.17 -1.38
N GLU A 423 -14.49 -15.90 -0.43
CA GLU A 423 -13.88 -15.35 0.80
C GLU A 423 -12.48 -14.77 0.60
N LYS A 424 -11.77 -15.11 -0.49
CA LYS A 424 -10.40 -14.64 -0.67
C LYS A 424 -10.36 -13.15 -1.07
N PRO A 425 -9.33 -12.40 -0.62
CA PRO A 425 -9.18 -10.97 -0.92
C PRO A 425 -8.89 -10.61 -2.39
N LEU A 426 -8.88 -11.58 -3.31
CA LEU A 426 -8.41 -11.40 -4.69
C LEU A 426 -9.58 -11.46 -5.68
N ARG A 427 -9.83 -10.33 -6.37
CA ARG A 427 -10.90 -10.19 -7.37
C ARG A 427 -10.32 -9.92 -8.76
N LEU A 428 -11.00 -10.42 -9.79
CA LEU A 428 -10.93 -9.82 -11.12
C LEU A 428 -11.82 -8.56 -11.12
N GLN A 429 -11.38 -7.51 -11.81
CA GLN A 429 -12.12 -6.28 -11.99
C GLN A 429 -12.32 -6.05 -13.49
N ALA A 430 -13.55 -5.77 -13.91
CA ALA A 430 -13.82 -5.12 -15.19
C ALA A 430 -14.34 -3.71 -14.88
N PHE A 431 -13.84 -2.69 -15.58
CA PHE A 431 -14.21 -1.30 -15.28
C PHE A 431 -14.45 -0.47 -16.54
N VAL A 432 -15.33 0.51 -16.38
CA VAL A 432 -15.48 1.66 -17.29
C VAL A 432 -15.43 2.91 -16.42
N ASN A 433 -14.63 3.89 -16.82
CA ASN A 433 -14.48 5.15 -16.10
C ASN A 433 -14.34 6.30 -17.10
N GLY A 434 -14.73 7.49 -16.68
CA GLY A 434 -14.54 8.67 -17.49
C GLY A 434 -14.66 9.95 -16.68
N GLY A 435 -14.16 11.04 -17.22
CA GLY A 435 -14.19 12.33 -16.56
C GLY A 435 -14.03 13.48 -17.53
N ARG A 436 -14.24 14.67 -17.00
CA ARG A 436 -14.03 15.92 -17.70
C ARG A 436 -13.65 16.98 -16.68
N LEU A 437 -12.62 17.74 -17.01
CA LEU A 437 -12.10 18.85 -16.23
C LEU A 437 -12.03 20.07 -17.17
N LEU A 438 -12.54 21.21 -16.72
CA LEU A 438 -12.67 22.43 -17.52
C LEU A 438 -12.14 23.65 -16.75
N PRO A 439 -11.49 24.60 -17.44
CA PRO A 439 -11.07 25.87 -16.86
C PRO A 439 -12.24 26.88 -16.95
N LEU A 440 -12.33 27.80 -16.00
CA LEU A 440 -13.31 28.88 -16.04
C LEU A 440 -13.04 29.81 -17.25
N ARG A 441 -14.00 29.89 -18.18
CA ARG A 441 -13.92 30.75 -19.37
C ARG A 441 -15.26 31.39 -19.70
N THR A 442 -15.23 32.62 -20.23
CA THR A 442 -16.42 33.30 -20.76
C THR A 442 -16.90 32.66 -22.07
N ALA A 443 -18.09 33.04 -22.55
CA ALA A 443 -18.60 32.62 -23.86
C ALA A 443 -17.67 33.04 -25.02
N GLN A 444 -16.99 34.19 -24.89
CA GLN A 444 -15.95 34.68 -25.82
C GLN A 444 -14.59 33.96 -25.64
N LYS A 445 -14.49 32.98 -24.73
CA LYS A 445 -13.28 32.25 -24.34
C LYS A 445 -12.18 33.12 -23.70
N SER A 446 -12.53 34.33 -23.24
CA SER A 446 -11.64 35.18 -22.44
C SER A 446 -11.60 34.72 -20.98
N THR A 447 -10.60 35.21 -20.25
CA THR A 447 -10.61 35.22 -18.79
C THR A 447 -11.67 36.20 -18.28
N PRO A 448 -12.48 35.83 -17.27
CA PRO A 448 -13.44 36.75 -16.66
C PRO A 448 -12.73 37.75 -15.72
N THR A 449 -13.18 39.00 -15.74
CA THR A 449 -12.57 40.14 -15.03
C THR A 449 -13.51 40.81 -14.03
N THR A 450 -14.82 40.56 -14.11
CA THR A 450 -15.84 41.05 -13.17
C THR A 450 -16.59 39.90 -12.50
N GLY A 451 -17.22 40.17 -11.35
CA GLY A 451 -18.02 39.15 -10.62
C GLY A 451 -19.22 38.62 -11.43
N SER A 452 -19.79 39.44 -12.31
CA SER A 452 -20.79 39.03 -13.30
C SER A 452 -20.21 38.08 -14.34
N GLU A 453 -19.07 38.41 -14.94
CA GLU A 453 -18.39 37.53 -15.90
C GLU A 453 -17.99 36.20 -15.27
N VAL A 454 -17.57 36.16 -14.00
CA VAL A 454 -17.28 34.91 -13.28
C VAL A 454 -18.54 34.05 -13.11
N LYS A 455 -19.69 34.65 -12.77
CA LYS A 455 -20.96 33.93 -12.65
C LYS A 455 -21.39 33.35 -13.99
N ASP A 456 -21.35 34.15 -15.06
CA ASP A 456 -21.79 33.72 -16.39
C ASP A 456 -20.82 32.69 -16.99
N ALA A 457 -19.51 32.88 -16.80
CA ALA A 457 -18.49 31.87 -17.12
C ALA A 457 -18.69 30.57 -16.36
N MET A 458 -19.05 30.62 -15.07
CA MET A 458 -19.30 29.43 -14.26
C MET A 458 -20.52 28.65 -14.79
N VAL A 459 -21.62 29.35 -15.08
CA VAL A 459 -22.81 28.74 -15.68
C VAL A 459 -22.50 28.15 -17.07
N SER A 460 -21.69 28.82 -17.90
CA SER A 460 -21.28 28.26 -19.20
C SER A 460 -20.32 27.07 -19.06
N THR A 461 -19.45 27.06 -18.05
CA THR A 461 -18.50 25.95 -17.83
C THR A 461 -19.24 24.71 -17.29
N ILE A 462 -20.22 24.90 -16.40
CA ILE A 462 -21.11 23.82 -15.92
C ILE A 462 -21.95 23.25 -17.07
N SER A 463 -22.49 24.09 -17.96
CA SER A 463 -23.25 23.60 -19.12
C SER A 463 -22.36 22.96 -20.19
N GLU A 464 -21.11 23.44 -20.38
CA GLU A 464 -20.15 22.75 -21.24
C GLU A 464 -19.75 21.38 -20.69
N LEU A 465 -19.72 21.19 -19.37
CA LEU A 465 -19.38 19.91 -18.74
C LEU A 465 -20.23 18.74 -19.27
N GLY A 466 -21.54 18.98 -19.46
CA GLY A 466 -22.48 18.03 -20.06
C GLY A 466 -22.57 18.07 -21.60
N ASN A 467 -21.90 19.01 -22.27
CA ASN A 467 -21.98 19.19 -23.72
C ASN A 467 -20.93 18.34 -24.45
N GLY A 468 -21.37 17.25 -25.09
CA GLY A 468 -20.50 16.30 -25.78
C GLY A 468 -19.89 15.23 -24.85
N MET A 469 -19.24 14.22 -25.43
CA MET A 469 -18.72 13.08 -24.67
C MET A 469 -17.59 13.50 -23.71
N PRO A 470 -17.59 13.02 -22.45
CA PRO A 470 -16.43 13.10 -21.57
C PRO A 470 -15.33 12.15 -22.07
N SER A 471 -14.15 12.28 -21.48
CA SER A 471 -13.01 11.41 -21.77
C SER A 471 -13.17 10.10 -21.01
N ILE A 472 -13.15 8.97 -21.73
CA ILE A 472 -13.59 7.66 -21.23
C ILE A 472 -12.50 6.63 -21.47
N ALA A 473 -12.27 5.77 -20.49
CA ALA A 473 -11.49 4.55 -20.61
C ALA A 473 -12.31 3.34 -20.15
N ALA A 474 -11.89 2.17 -20.63
CA ALA A 474 -12.36 0.88 -20.13
C ALA A 474 -11.16 -0.05 -19.88
N GLY A 475 -11.34 -1.07 -19.06
CA GLY A 475 -10.25 -1.99 -18.76
C GLY A 475 -10.67 -3.22 -17.96
N ILE A 476 -9.69 -4.11 -17.82
CA ILE A 476 -9.76 -5.30 -16.97
C ILE A 476 -8.54 -5.31 -16.06
N GLY A 477 -8.65 -5.86 -14.86
CA GLY A 477 -7.58 -5.83 -13.88
C GLY A 477 -7.70 -6.90 -12.80
N LEU A 478 -6.68 -6.95 -11.95
CA LEU A 478 -6.61 -7.82 -10.78
C LEU A 478 -6.50 -6.95 -9.53
N VAL A 479 -7.38 -7.19 -8.56
CA VAL A 479 -7.51 -6.41 -7.33
C VAL A 479 -7.22 -7.31 -6.14
N TYR A 480 -6.05 -7.12 -5.50
CA TYR A 480 -5.65 -7.90 -4.33
C TYR A 480 -5.82 -7.07 -3.06
N ALA A 481 -6.95 -7.24 -2.35
CA ALA A 481 -7.24 -6.57 -1.07
C ALA A 481 -6.54 -7.25 0.12
N HIS A 482 -5.21 -7.17 0.18
CA HIS A 482 -4.50 -7.38 1.43
C HIS A 482 -5.21 -6.51 2.50
N PRO A 483 -5.47 -6.98 3.74
CA PRO A 483 -6.04 -6.13 4.81
C PRO A 483 -5.18 -4.90 5.11
N ALA A 484 -3.92 -4.95 4.65
CA ALA A 484 -3.19 -3.80 4.18
C ALA A 484 -3.78 -3.22 2.90
N ALA A 485 -3.14 -3.51 1.78
CA ALA A 485 -3.37 -2.88 0.50
C ALA A 485 -4.19 -3.70 -0.50
N ARG A 486 -5.32 -3.14 -0.97
CA ARG A 486 -5.91 -3.33 -2.31
C ARG A 486 -4.97 -2.84 -3.43
N PHE A 487 -3.96 -3.63 -3.75
CA PHE A 487 -3.17 -3.40 -4.97
C PHE A 487 -4.07 -3.60 -6.20
N GLU A 488 -4.09 -2.65 -7.14
CA GLU A 488 -4.75 -2.81 -8.44
C GLU A 488 -3.73 -2.96 -9.56
N LEU A 489 -3.78 -4.08 -10.29
CA LEU A 489 -3.04 -4.27 -11.53
C LEU A 489 -4.03 -4.16 -12.70
N ASN A 490 -4.12 -2.97 -13.30
CA ASN A 490 -5.10 -2.64 -14.31
C ASN A 490 -4.49 -2.67 -15.72
N PHE A 491 -5.19 -3.29 -16.67
CA PHE A 491 -4.95 -3.16 -18.10
C PHE A 491 -6.03 -2.26 -18.69
N SER A 492 -5.62 -1.10 -19.21
CA SER A 492 -6.51 0.03 -19.50
C SER A 492 -6.42 0.50 -20.96
N LEU A 493 -7.56 0.89 -21.52
CA LEU A 493 -7.69 1.41 -22.87
C LEU A 493 -8.54 2.70 -22.84
N PRO A 494 -7.94 3.89 -23.04
CA PRO A 494 -8.72 5.08 -23.36
C PRO A 494 -9.49 4.87 -24.66
N LEU A 495 -10.81 5.07 -24.60
CA LEU A 495 -11.76 4.96 -25.70
C LEU A 495 -12.10 6.32 -26.31
N VAL A 496 -12.20 7.34 -25.46
CA VAL A 496 -12.47 8.74 -25.83
C VAL A 496 -11.47 9.63 -25.08
N LEU A 497 -10.81 10.52 -25.81
CA LEU A 497 -9.79 11.44 -25.30
C LEU A 497 -9.97 12.79 -26.00
N ARG A 498 -9.97 13.90 -25.24
CA ARG A 498 -10.14 15.25 -25.82
C ARG A 498 -8.78 15.80 -26.25
N LYS A 499 -8.78 16.72 -27.22
CA LYS A 499 -7.54 17.32 -27.74
C LYS A 499 -6.79 18.04 -26.62
N GLY A 500 -5.56 17.63 -26.36
CA GLY A 500 -4.70 18.18 -25.30
C GLY A 500 -4.83 17.49 -23.95
N GLU A 501 -5.34 16.25 -23.90
CA GLU A 501 -5.30 15.38 -22.72
C GLU A 501 -4.34 14.20 -22.95
N GLU A 502 -3.75 13.67 -21.88
CA GLU A 502 -2.72 12.64 -21.94
C GLU A 502 -3.26 11.25 -21.56
N GLY A 503 -3.54 10.44 -22.58
CA GLY A 503 -3.93 9.04 -22.46
C GLY A 503 -2.75 8.13 -22.12
N ARG A 504 -3.02 7.00 -21.46
CA ARG A 504 -2.02 5.96 -21.17
C ARG A 504 -2.65 4.58 -21.35
N LYS A 505 -2.35 3.94 -22.48
CA LYS A 505 -2.77 2.56 -22.79
C LYS A 505 -2.01 1.52 -21.94
N GLY A 506 -2.53 0.30 -21.92
CA GLY A 506 -1.84 -0.86 -21.38
C GLY A 506 -1.82 -0.90 -19.86
N LEU A 507 -0.70 -1.36 -19.30
CA LEU A 507 -0.57 -1.69 -17.88
C LEU A 507 -0.42 -0.46 -16.99
N GLN A 508 -1.24 -0.39 -15.94
CA GLN A 508 -1.22 0.61 -14.88
C GLN A 508 -1.25 -0.10 -13.52
N LEU A 509 -0.24 0.15 -12.68
CA LEU A 509 -0.21 -0.28 -11.29
C LEU A 509 -0.78 0.84 -10.41
N GLY A 510 -1.91 0.58 -9.76
CA GLY A 510 -2.58 1.50 -8.84
C GLY A 510 -2.42 1.07 -7.39
N ILE A 511 -1.97 2.00 -6.55
CA ILE A 511 -1.81 1.82 -5.10
C ILE A 511 -2.30 3.12 -4.43
N ASP A 512 -3.50 3.06 -3.83
CA ASP A 512 -4.15 4.05 -2.94
C ASP A 512 -3.66 3.84 -1.46
N ASN A 513 -4.10 4.54 -0.39
CA ASN A 513 -3.62 4.31 1.03
C ASN A 513 -4.56 4.73 2.23
N PHE A 514 -5.15 3.74 2.93
CA PHE A 514 -5.85 3.70 4.24
C PHE A 514 -4.94 4.14 5.40
N CYS A 515 -3.62 3.94 5.28
CA CYS A 515 -2.65 4.48 6.24
C CYS A 515 -2.48 6.01 6.12
N LEU A 516 -3.02 6.65 5.07
CA LEU A 516 -2.76 8.04 4.70
C LEU A 516 -3.92 9.02 4.94
N HIS A 517 -5.18 8.57 5.06
CA HIS A 517 -6.31 9.51 5.05
C HIS A 517 -7.31 9.40 6.22
N HIS A 518 -7.26 10.42 7.08
CA HIS A 518 -8.43 11.04 7.70
C HIS A 518 -8.40 12.56 7.45
N SER A 519 -9.52 13.15 7.02
CA SER A 519 -9.91 14.53 7.35
C SER A 519 -9.09 15.74 6.84
N ALA A 520 -9.02 15.94 5.52
CA ALA A 520 -9.08 17.28 4.87
C ALA A 520 -9.06 17.17 3.32
N PRO A 521 -10.17 17.45 2.61
CA PRO A 521 -10.18 17.58 1.15
C PRO A 521 -9.55 18.90 0.62
N MET A 522 -8.39 19.30 1.17
CA MET A 522 -7.64 20.46 0.69
C MET A 522 -6.14 20.17 0.52
N ALA A 523 -5.84 19.12 -0.25
CA ALA A 523 -4.50 18.84 -0.72
C ALA A 523 -4.57 18.02 -2.01
N GLN A 524 -4.49 18.69 -3.17
CA GLN A 524 -4.03 17.98 -4.37
C GLN A 524 -2.50 17.88 -4.31
N TYR A 525 -2.10 16.78 -3.67
CA TYR A 525 -0.73 16.40 -3.31
C TYR A 525 -0.01 17.37 -2.38
N TYR A 526 -0.34 17.25 -1.09
CA TYR A 526 0.60 17.48 0.01
C TYR A 526 0.68 16.23 0.90
N PRO A 527 1.82 15.92 1.55
CA PRO A 527 1.99 14.68 2.31
C PRO A 527 1.59 14.87 3.78
N GLN A 528 0.46 14.30 4.20
CA GLN A 528 -0.05 14.35 5.59
C GLN A 528 -0.53 12.96 6.07
N GLN A 529 -0.21 12.57 7.32
CA GLN A 529 -0.41 11.20 7.87
C GLN A 529 -0.58 11.17 9.41
N GLN A 530 -1.76 11.50 9.94
CA GLN A 530 -1.99 11.61 11.40
C GLN A 530 -3.45 11.23 11.81
N PRO A 531 -3.79 11.19 13.13
CA PRO A 531 -3.57 10.12 14.10
C PRO A 531 -4.69 9.03 14.12
N TYR A 532 -4.59 8.04 15.04
CA TYR A 532 -5.42 6.83 15.06
C TYR A 532 -6.35 6.77 16.29
N GLY A 533 -7.64 6.41 16.13
CA GLY A 533 -8.50 6.15 17.29
C GLY A 533 -10.03 6.28 17.13
N SER A 534 -10.66 5.68 16.12
CA SER A 534 -12.10 5.31 16.15
C SER A 534 -12.41 4.18 15.15
N GLN A 535 -13.48 3.41 15.37
CA GLN A 535 -13.84 2.28 14.51
C GLN A 535 -14.17 2.71 13.05
N PRO A 536 -13.89 1.84 12.06
CA PRO A 536 -13.41 2.30 10.76
C PRO A 536 -14.51 2.53 9.74
N SER A 537 -14.27 3.49 8.84
CA SER A 537 -15.11 3.76 7.68
C SER A 537 -14.31 4.61 6.66
N ALA A 538 -13.57 3.96 5.76
CA ALA A 538 -12.55 4.60 4.92
C ALA A 538 -12.21 3.81 3.65
N GLN A 539 -11.84 4.51 2.57
CA GLN A 539 -11.16 3.93 1.42
C GLN A 539 -9.78 3.36 1.83
N ASN A 540 -9.54 2.07 1.53
CA ASN A 540 -8.36 1.53 0.81
C ASN A 540 -6.87 1.84 1.15
N LEU A 541 -6.11 0.84 1.72
CA LEU A 541 -4.64 0.53 1.70
C LEU A 541 -3.60 0.79 2.89
N GLN A 542 -2.97 -0.28 3.46
CA GLN A 542 -1.82 -0.36 4.43
C GLN A 542 -2.03 0.14 5.90
N PHE A 543 -1.34 -0.26 7.01
CA PHE A 543 -0.83 -1.56 7.57
C PHE A 543 0.69 -1.81 7.79
N TYR A 544 1.00 -2.90 8.54
CA TYR A 544 2.30 -3.30 9.13
C TYR A 544 2.39 -4.85 9.35
N PRO A 545 3.54 -5.47 9.74
CA PRO A 545 3.75 -6.92 9.70
C PRO A 545 3.32 -7.70 10.96
N SER A 546 3.25 -9.04 10.82
CA SER A 546 2.81 -9.99 11.85
C SER A 546 3.88 -10.33 12.90
N SER A 547 3.55 -10.19 14.19
CA SER A 547 4.33 -10.76 15.30
C SER A 547 3.80 -12.15 15.70
N TYR A 548 4.67 -13.16 15.73
CA TYR A 548 4.33 -14.50 16.22
C TYR A 548 4.14 -14.54 17.75
N GLY A 549 3.32 -15.48 18.22
CA GLY A 549 3.13 -15.75 19.65
C GLY A 549 4.36 -16.42 20.29
N SER A 550 4.58 -16.16 21.57
CA SER A 550 5.72 -16.65 22.33
C SER A 550 5.63 -18.14 22.69
N VAL A 551 6.69 -18.90 22.41
CA VAL A 551 6.96 -20.23 22.99
C VAL A 551 8.39 -20.21 23.56
N SER A 552 8.62 -20.91 24.66
CA SER A 552 9.80 -20.74 25.53
C SER A 552 10.93 -21.77 25.31
N GLY A 553 12.20 -21.35 25.29
CA GLY A 553 13.33 -22.28 25.46
C GLY A 553 14.75 -21.78 25.13
N HIS A 554 15.62 -21.79 26.15
CA HIS A 554 17.08 -22.06 26.13
C HIS A 554 18.14 -21.17 25.41
N THR A 555 18.89 -20.44 26.26
CA THR A 555 20.38 -20.28 26.34
C THR A 555 21.26 -19.73 25.18
N THR A 556 21.92 -18.62 25.53
CA THR A 556 23.23 -18.02 25.12
C THR A 556 24.46 -18.94 25.37
N PRO A 557 25.76 -18.60 25.07
CA PRO A 557 26.37 -17.25 24.93
C PRO A 557 27.52 -17.00 23.90
N SER A 558 27.89 -15.73 23.71
CA SER A 558 29.29 -15.18 23.79
C SER A 558 29.33 -13.66 23.56
N GLN A 559 30.40 -12.96 24.00
CA GLN A 559 30.58 -11.49 23.96
C GLN A 559 31.97 -11.08 23.40
N ALA A 560 32.11 -9.84 22.91
CA ALA A 560 33.37 -9.20 22.49
C ALA A 560 33.34 -7.65 22.69
N THR A 561 34.49 -6.96 22.57
CA THR A 561 34.71 -5.57 23.07
C THR A 561 35.75 -4.79 22.22
N TYR A 562 35.90 -3.47 22.48
CA TYR A 562 36.88 -2.48 21.93
C TYR A 562 36.59 -1.93 20.50
N GLY A 563 36.90 -0.67 20.11
CA GLY A 563 37.37 0.54 20.84
C GLY A 563 38.84 0.94 20.58
N GLY A 564 39.25 2.20 20.36
CA GLY A 564 38.52 3.49 20.23
C GLY A 564 39.48 4.72 20.14
N PHE A 565 38.96 5.94 19.86
CA PHE A 565 39.69 7.21 19.55
C PHE A 565 40.47 7.18 18.20
N SER A 566 40.75 8.28 17.47
CA SER A 566 41.17 9.66 17.84
C SER A 566 40.91 10.70 16.72
N ALA A 567 41.45 11.93 16.81
CA ALA A 567 41.29 13.01 15.80
C ALA A 567 42.58 13.85 15.59
N GLY A 568 42.76 14.47 14.41
CA GLY A 568 43.92 15.32 14.04
C GLY A 568 43.74 16.09 12.71
N PRO A 569 44.57 17.11 12.38
CA PRO A 569 44.03 18.31 11.68
C PRO A 569 44.82 18.92 10.50
N ASN A 570 44.09 19.49 9.52
CA ASN A 570 44.48 20.59 8.59
C ASN A 570 45.71 20.36 7.64
N PRO A 571 46.10 21.30 6.74
CA PRO A 571 45.57 22.63 6.38
C PRO A 571 45.19 22.77 4.87
N ALA A 572 45.07 24.01 4.35
CA ALA A 572 44.66 24.36 2.97
C ALA A 572 45.80 24.91 2.09
N SER A 573 45.58 25.09 0.76
CA SER A 573 45.71 26.38 0.03
C SER A 573 45.86 26.29 -1.53
N GLN A 574 45.76 27.47 -2.17
CA GLN A 574 46.23 27.88 -3.53
C GLN A 574 45.37 27.61 -4.79
N ALA A 575 45.58 28.46 -5.82
CA ALA A 575 44.69 28.68 -6.97
C ALA A 575 45.34 29.44 -8.17
N TYR A 576 44.74 29.32 -9.37
CA TYR A 576 44.88 30.12 -10.62
C TYR A 576 46.26 30.23 -11.33
N PRO A 577 46.28 30.34 -12.68
CA PRO A 577 46.30 31.65 -13.38
C PRO A 577 45.37 31.74 -14.64
N ILE A 578 45.62 32.69 -15.57
CA ILE A 578 44.64 33.35 -16.47
C ILE A 578 45.15 33.57 -17.94
N GLY A 579 44.23 33.65 -18.93
CA GLY A 579 44.42 34.23 -20.29
C GLY A 579 43.95 33.31 -21.45
N GLY A 580 43.50 33.74 -22.64
CA GLY A 580 43.26 35.07 -23.24
C GLY A 580 44.05 35.30 -24.55
N VAL A 581 43.57 35.94 -25.64
CA VAL A 581 42.27 36.54 -26.05
C VAL A 581 42.24 36.62 -27.62
N GLY A 582 41.08 36.55 -28.31
CA GLY A 582 40.98 36.83 -29.77
C GLY A 582 39.58 36.63 -30.41
N GLY A 583 39.33 37.22 -31.59
CA GLY A 583 38.06 37.11 -32.35
C GLY A 583 38.17 37.52 -33.83
N GLY A 584 37.15 37.25 -34.66
CA GLY A 584 37.18 37.54 -36.10
C GLY A 584 35.81 37.45 -36.82
N TYR A 585 35.71 38.12 -37.98
CA TYR A 585 34.52 38.21 -38.86
C TYR A 585 34.61 37.20 -40.04
N GLY A 586 33.47 36.74 -40.57
CA GLY A 586 33.38 35.99 -41.84
C GLY A 586 32.01 35.32 -42.04
N GLY A 587 31.55 35.11 -43.29
CA GLY A 587 30.24 34.51 -43.56
C GLY A 587 29.95 34.17 -45.05
N PHE A 588 28.67 33.86 -45.33
CA PHE A 588 28.06 33.33 -46.57
C PHE A 588 28.30 31.83 -46.87
N GLY A 589 27.25 31.13 -47.36
CA GLY A 589 27.29 29.68 -47.63
C GLY A 589 26.08 29.04 -48.36
N SER A 590 24.83 29.34 -47.97
CA SER A 590 23.56 28.83 -48.58
C SER A 590 23.32 27.29 -48.51
N PRO A 591 22.13 26.76 -48.87
CA PRO A 591 20.80 27.36 -49.04
C PRO A 591 19.77 26.80 -48.02
N ALA A 592 18.48 27.10 -48.20
CA ALA A 592 17.40 26.76 -47.25
C ALA A 592 16.74 25.38 -47.44
N THR A 593 16.34 24.76 -46.32
CA THR A 593 15.28 23.74 -46.24
C THR A 593 14.31 24.08 -45.10
N GLY A 594 13.27 24.85 -45.39
CA GLY A 594 12.20 25.12 -44.44
C GLY A 594 11.27 23.91 -44.27
N VAL A 595 11.31 23.25 -43.12
CA VAL A 595 10.40 22.14 -42.81
C VAL A 595 9.01 22.69 -42.47
N SER A 596 8.22 22.92 -43.51
CA SER A 596 6.80 23.26 -43.42
C SER A 596 5.97 22.02 -43.05
N GLY A 597 6.04 21.62 -41.78
CA GLY A 597 5.26 20.52 -41.22
C GLY A 597 3.76 20.75 -41.38
N ARG A 598 3.16 20.13 -42.40
CA ARG A 598 1.76 20.28 -42.75
C ARG A 598 0.90 19.52 -41.73
N MET A 599 0.42 20.23 -40.70
CA MET A 599 -0.35 19.68 -39.58
C MET A 599 -1.71 19.13 -40.03
N GLY A 600 -1.74 17.91 -40.57
CA GLY A 600 -2.97 17.21 -40.92
C GLY A 600 -2.83 16.14 -42.01
N GLU A 601 -2.31 14.97 -41.65
CA GLU A 601 -2.87 13.63 -41.94
C GLU A 601 -1.95 12.53 -41.35
N GLN A 602 -2.50 11.36 -41.00
CA GLN A 602 -1.79 10.17 -40.51
C GLN A 602 -0.84 10.33 -39.30
N GLY A 603 -1.30 10.99 -38.23
CA GLY A 603 -0.62 11.04 -36.91
C GLY A 603 -1.45 10.45 -35.76
N GLY A 604 -2.28 9.43 -36.04
CA GLY A 604 -3.23 8.86 -35.07
C GLY A 604 -2.78 7.53 -34.49
N LEU A 605 -2.84 7.40 -33.15
CA LEU A 605 -2.66 6.13 -32.44
C LEU A 605 -3.50 5.01 -33.08
N ARG A 606 -2.92 3.83 -33.33
CA ARG A 606 -3.68 2.65 -33.78
C ARG A 606 -4.82 2.37 -32.79
N THR A 607 -6.05 2.29 -33.31
CA THR A 607 -7.27 1.99 -32.56
C THR A 607 -7.61 0.50 -32.64
N GLY A 608 -8.18 -0.05 -31.56
CA GLY A 608 -8.60 -1.46 -31.48
C GLY A 608 -7.86 -2.29 -30.44
N TRP A 609 -8.42 -3.46 -30.14
CA TRP A 609 -8.01 -4.36 -29.06
C TRP A 609 -6.51 -4.73 -29.10
N LEU A 610 -6.00 -5.12 -30.27
CA LEU A 610 -4.60 -5.55 -30.43
C LEU A 610 -3.60 -4.42 -30.17
N ALA A 611 -3.97 -3.16 -30.44
CA ALA A 611 -3.12 -1.99 -30.18
C ALA A 611 -3.04 -1.61 -28.69
N ALA A 612 -3.69 -2.35 -27.79
CA ALA A 612 -3.47 -2.27 -26.34
C ALA A 612 -2.44 -3.29 -25.84
N PHE A 613 -2.10 -4.32 -26.65
CA PHE A 613 -1.10 -5.35 -26.33
C PHE A 613 0.29 -5.01 -26.87
N GLY A 614 0.42 -3.95 -27.67
CA GLY A 614 1.72 -3.38 -28.03
C GLY A 614 2.32 -2.61 -26.86
N THR A 615 3.64 -2.73 -26.67
CA THR A 615 4.43 -1.96 -25.70
C THR A 615 4.95 -0.64 -26.27
N GLU A 616 4.53 -0.26 -27.48
CA GLU A 616 4.88 0.98 -28.16
C GLU A 616 4.36 2.19 -27.35
N GLY A 617 5.27 3.11 -26.99
CA GLY A 617 4.94 4.41 -26.41
C GLY A 617 4.44 5.41 -27.45
N TYR A 618 4.42 6.69 -27.09
CA TYR A 618 4.32 7.76 -28.08
C TYR A 618 5.65 7.89 -28.86
N GLU A 619 5.62 8.48 -30.06
CA GLU A 619 6.85 8.77 -30.81
C GLU A 619 7.78 9.67 -29.99
N GLY A 620 8.96 9.15 -29.61
CA GLY A 620 9.94 9.83 -28.77
C GLY A 620 10.01 9.34 -27.31
N GLU A 621 9.13 8.45 -26.86
CA GLU A 621 9.19 7.86 -25.52
C GLU A 621 9.78 6.43 -25.54
N PRO A 622 10.78 6.11 -24.70
CA PRO A 622 11.22 4.74 -24.53
C PRO A 622 10.08 3.89 -23.93
N PRO A 623 9.88 2.63 -24.36
CA PRO A 623 8.87 1.76 -23.78
C PRO A 623 9.12 1.56 -22.28
N LEU A 624 8.06 1.36 -21.49
CA LEU A 624 8.12 1.19 -20.03
C LEU A 624 9.10 0.09 -19.55
N LEU A 625 9.39 -0.88 -20.41
CA LEU A 625 10.38 -1.92 -20.13
C LEU A 625 11.82 -1.39 -20.20
N GLU A 626 12.12 -0.48 -21.12
CA GLU A 626 13.40 0.21 -21.20
C GLU A 626 13.56 1.23 -20.06
N GLU A 627 12.47 1.93 -19.68
CA GLU A 627 12.42 2.78 -18.48
C GLU A 627 12.69 1.98 -17.18
N LEU A 628 12.31 0.70 -17.12
CA LEU A 628 12.65 -0.23 -16.02
C LEU A 628 14.00 -0.96 -16.20
N GLY A 629 14.76 -0.73 -17.28
CA GLY A 629 16.04 -1.40 -17.55
C GLY A 629 15.91 -2.89 -17.93
N VAL A 630 14.80 -3.29 -18.56
CA VAL A 630 14.45 -4.67 -18.91
C VAL A 630 14.63 -4.91 -20.42
N ASN A 631 15.80 -5.45 -20.81
CA ASN A 631 16.09 -5.76 -22.21
C ASN A 631 15.27 -6.98 -22.71
N PHE A 632 14.23 -6.71 -23.50
CA PHE A 632 13.33 -7.74 -24.02
C PHE A 632 13.99 -8.66 -25.07
N GLU A 633 14.95 -8.18 -25.84
CA GLU A 633 15.65 -8.98 -26.85
C GLU A 633 16.57 -10.03 -26.20
N HIS A 634 17.26 -9.65 -25.12
CA HIS A 634 18.04 -10.57 -24.29
C HIS A 634 17.15 -11.62 -23.63
N ILE A 635 16.03 -11.21 -23.04
CA ILE A 635 15.04 -12.13 -22.45
C ILE A 635 14.55 -13.12 -23.50
N ARG A 636 14.11 -12.64 -24.67
CA ARG A 636 13.60 -13.48 -25.78
C ARG A 636 14.65 -14.48 -26.24
N THR A 637 15.90 -14.06 -26.41
CA THR A 637 16.99 -14.92 -26.91
C THR A 637 17.32 -16.01 -25.89
N LYS A 638 17.57 -15.65 -24.62
CA LYS A 638 17.85 -16.60 -23.53
C LYS A 638 16.70 -17.61 -23.33
N THR A 639 15.47 -17.14 -23.43
CA THR A 639 14.24 -17.94 -23.39
C THR A 639 14.16 -18.98 -24.51
N LEU A 640 14.47 -18.58 -25.75
CA LEU A 640 14.48 -19.50 -26.90
C LEU A 640 15.62 -20.54 -26.80
N THR A 641 16.78 -20.18 -26.23
CA THR A 641 17.87 -21.14 -25.98
C THR A 641 17.49 -22.18 -24.93
N VAL A 642 16.80 -21.82 -23.83
CA VAL A 642 16.28 -22.80 -22.84
C VAL A 642 15.20 -23.70 -23.46
N LEU A 643 14.35 -23.15 -24.32
CA LEU A 643 13.30 -23.90 -25.01
C LEU A 643 13.80 -24.83 -26.14
N ASN A 644 15.09 -24.77 -26.50
CA ASN A 644 15.67 -25.65 -27.50
C ASN A 644 16.87 -26.44 -26.92
N PRO A 645 16.65 -27.66 -26.37
CA PRO A 645 17.72 -28.48 -25.81
C PRO A 645 18.75 -28.98 -26.84
N PHE A 646 18.50 -28.77 -28.14
CA PHE A 646 19.43 -29.09 -29.23
C PHE A 646 20.19 -27.86 -29.75
N ALA A 647 19.92 -26.66 -29.22
CA ALA A 647 20.70 -25.47 -29.52
C ALA A 647 22.13 -25.59 -28.96
N ARG A 648 23.11 -25.06 -29.70
CA ARG A 648 24.45 -24.83 -29.16
C ARG A 648 24.39 -23.61 -28.23
N ILE A 649 25.03 -23.72 -27.07
CA ILE A 649 25.08 -22.63 -26.07
C ILE A 649 26.38 -21.87 -26.30
N ASP A 650 26.27 -20.69 -26.90
CA ASP A 650 27.43 -19.82 -27.12
C ASP A 650 27.90 -19.19 -25.80
N GLN A 651 29.22 -19.13 -25.61
CA GLN A 651 29.80 -18.78 -24.30
C GLN A 651 29.51 -17.34 -23.88
N HIS A 652 29.34 -16.42 -24.84
CA HIS A 652 29.06 -15.01 -24.62
C HIS A 652 27.57 -14.71 -24.29
N LEU A 653 26.67 -15.69 -24.46
CA LEU A 653 25.22 -15.48 -24.27
C LEU A 653 24.84 -15.14 -22.81
N MET A 654 25.70 -15.47 -21.84
CA MET A 654 25.44 -15.29 -20.40
C MET A 654 26.42 -14.32 -19.72
N ASP A 655 27.16 -13.51 -20.50
CA ASP A 655 28.00 -12.47 -19.89
C ASP A 655 27.15 -11.37 -19.24
N ASP A 656 26.07 -10.96 -19.90
CA ASP A 656 25.06 -10.04 -19.37
C ASP A 656 24.14 -10.71 -18.34
N SER A 657 24.01 -10.11 -17.16
CA SER A 657 23.38 -10.73 -15.98
C SER A 657 21.91 -10.34 -15.80
N ASP A 658 21.06 -10.69 -16.78
CA ASP A 658 19.62 -10.39 -16.77
C ASP A 658 18.88 -11.12 -15.64
N LEU A 659 18.73 -10.46 -14.48
CA LEU A 659 17.98 -11.00 -13.34
C LEU A 659 16.46 -10.86 -13.51
N TYR A 660 15.98 -9.87 -14.28
CA TYR A 660 14.55 -9.59 -14.45
C TYR A 660 13.78 -10.74 -15.12
N GLY A 661 14.33 -11.39 -16.14
CA GLY A 661 13.70 -12.56 -16.78
C GLY A 661 13.58 -13.75 -15.82
N ALA A 662 14.64 -14.01 -15.03
CA ALA A 662 14.64 -15.04 -13.99
C ALA A 662 13.60 -14.77 -12.89
N LEU A 663 13.50 -13.53 -12.41
CA LEU A 663 12.47 -13.12 -11.45
C LEU A 663 11.06 -13.24 -12.03
N LEU A 664 10.87 -12.84 -13.29
CA LEU A 664 9.59 -12.95 -13.99
C LEU A 664 9.11 -14.41 -14.03
N TYR A 665 9.96 -15.38 -14.40
CA TYR A 665 9.55 -16.79 -14.41
C TYR A 665 9.23 -17.35 -13.02
N ILE A 666 9.93 -16.93 -11.97
CA ILE A 666 9.63 -17.34 -10.58
C ILE A 666 8.31 -16.73 -10.09
N VAL A 667 8.05 -15.46 -10.39
CA VAL A 667 6.77 -14.79 -10.06
C VAL A 667 5.61 -15.45 -10.80
N LEU A 668 5.78 -15.72 -12.09
CA LEU A 668 4.79 -16.32 -12.98
C LEU A 668 4.49 -17.79 -12.59
N TYR A 669 5.50 -18.55 -12.18
CA TYR A 669 5.33 -19.85 -11.52
C TYR A 669 4.47 -19.75 -10.27
N GLY A 670 4.72 -18.73 -9.42
CA GLY A 670 3.94 -18.45 -8.21
C GLY A 670 2.49 -18.06 -8.49
N THR A 671 2.22 -17.25 -9.53
CA THR A 671 0.84 -16.86 -9.88
C THR A 671 0.05 -18.05 -10.41
N PHE A 672 0.66 -18.95 -11.18
CA PHE A 672 0.01 -20.17 -11.63
C PHE A 672 -0.31 -21.14 -10.47
N LEU A 673 0.57 -21.26 -9.47
CA LEU A 673 0.28 -22.02 -8.25
C LEU A 673 -0.84 -21.39 -7.40
N LEU A 674 -0.89 -20.06 -7.34
CA LEU A 674 -1.96 -19.32 -6.66
C LEU A 674 -3.32 -19.56 -7.35
N LEU A 675 -3.36 -19.60 -8.69
CA LEU A 675 -4.55 -19.95 -9.47
C LEU A 675 -4.95 -21.43 -9.30
N SER A 676 -3.98 -22.31 -9.03
CA SER A 676 -4.23 -23.71 -8.60
C SER A 676 -4.74 -23.81 -7.14
N GLY A 677 -4.78 -22.70 -6.39
CA GLY A 677 -5.58 -22.53 -5.18
C GLY A 677 -4.82 -22.37 -3.86
N LYS A 678 -3.51 -22.68 -3.81
CA LYS A 678 -2.68 -22.61 -2.59
C LYS A 678 -1.61 -21.51 -2.68
N VAL A 679 -1.33 -20.86 -1.54
CA VAL A 679 -0.43 -19.70 -1.46
C VAL A 679 0.86 -20.08 -0.76
N PHE A 680 1.84 -20.58 -1.52
CA PHE A 680 3.14 -21.03 -0.99
C PHE A 680 4.30 -20.05 -1.27
N TYR A 681 4.02 -18.77 -1.58
CA TYR A 681 5.03 -17.77 -1.96
C TYR A 681 6.25 -17.71 -1.03
N GLY A 682 6.06 -17.78 0.30
CA GLY A 682 7.18 -17.79 1.25
C GLY A 682 8.09 -19.03 1.13
N TYR A 683 7.53 -20.21 0.84
CA TYR A 683 8.30 -21.43 0.61
C TYR A 683 8.99 -21.42 -0.75
N ILE A 684 8.30 -20.95 -1.81
CA ILE A 684 8.86 -20.79 -3.15
C ILE A 684 10.06 -19.84 -3.09
N TYR A 685 9.91 -18.68 -2.43
CA TYR A 685 10.97 -17.70 -2.24
C TYR A 685 12.12 -18.26 -1.38
N GLY A 686 11.81 -18.89 -0.24
CA GLY A 686 12.82 -19.47 0.64
C GLY A 686 13.68 -20.54 -0.04
N VAL A 687 13.04 -21.48 -0.77
CA VAL A 687 13.74 -22.53 -1.53
C VAL A 687 14.49 -21.95 -2.72
N ALA A 688 13.94 -20.94 -3.42
CA ALA A 688 14.64 -20.29 -4.52
C ALA A 688 15.89 -19.56 -4.03
N VAL A 689 15.81 -18.74 -3.00
CA VAL A 689 16.95 -17.97 -2.47
C VAL A 689 17.99 -18.90 -1.84
N PHE A 690 17.59 -19.80 -0.92
CA PHE A 690 18.53 -20.73 -0.31
C PHE A 690 19.16 -21.69 -1.33
N GLY A 691 18.36 -22.20 -2.27
CA GLY A 691 18.83 -23.12 -3.32
C GLY A 691 19.75 -22.46 -4.34
N THR A 692 19.47 -21.22 -4.78
CA THR A 692 20.37 -20.46 -5.67
C THR A 692 21.70 -20.13 -4.99
N VAL A 693 21.70 -19.77 -3.70
CA VAL A 693 22.93 -19.58 -2.91
C VAL A 693 23.70 -20.89 -2.75
N ALA A 694 23.04 -21.98 -2.35
CA ALA A 694 23.69 -23.29 -2.18
C ALA A 694 24.28 -23.83 -3.49
N LEU A 695 23.54 -23.72 -4.60
CA LEU A 695 24.02 -24.11 -5.94
C LEU A 695 25.17 -23.22 -6.40
N HIS A 696 25.11 -21.91 -6.16
CA HIS A 696 26.22 -21.01 -6.47
C HIS A 696 27.49 -21.39 -5.70
N LEU A 697 27.39 -21.67 -4.39
CA LEU A 697 28.54 -22.10 -3.58
C LEU A 697 29.14 -23.42 -4.10
N ILE A 698 28.30 -24.43 -4.37
CA ILE A 698 28.76 -25.73 -4.89
C ILE A 698 29.43 -25.57 -6.26
N LEU A 699 28.82 -24.82 -7.19
CA LEU A 699 29.33 -24.65 -8.55
C LEU A 699 30.58 -23.76 -8.59
N SER A 700 30.68 -22.74 -7.74
CA SER A 700 31.90 -21.94 -7.56
C SER A 700 33.08 -22.78 -7.04
N LEU A 701 32.83 -23.72 -6.12
CA LEU A 701 33.84 -24.67 -5.61
C LEU A 701 34.23 -25.75 -6.63
N MET A 702 33.35 -26.08 -7.58
CA MET A 702 33.65 -27.01 -8.68
C MET A 702 34.31 -26.36 -9.90
N SER A 703 34.10 -25.06 -10.09
CA SER A 703 34.67 -24.31 -11.21
C SER A 703 36.18 -24.07 -11.02
N PRO A 704 36.99 -24.12 -12.11
CA PRO A 704 38.42 -23.86 -11.99
C PRO A 704 38.67 -22.41 -11.54
N ALA A 705 39.69 -22.23 -10.71
CA ALA A 705 40.34 -20.94 -10.57
C ALA A 705 41.01 -20.58 -11.91
N LEU A 706 41.02 -19.30 -12.27
CA LEU A 706 41.85 -18.83 -13.38
C LEU A 706 43.30 -18.72 -12.88
N ASP A 707 44.23 -19.43 -13.52
CA ASP A 707 45.65 -19.24 -13.28
C ASP A 707 46.02 -17.79 -13.60
N THR A 708 46.34 -17.01 -12.56
CA THR A 708 46.96 -15.69 -12.72
C THR A 708 48.38 -15.90 -13.22
N SER A 709 48.53 -15.95 -14.55
CA SER A 709 49.85 -15.89 -15.19
C SER A 709 50.61 -14.69 -14.61
N PRO A 710 51.88 -14.84 -14.20
CA PRO A 710 52.63 -13.74 -13.62
C PRO A 710 52.72 -12.62 -14.66
N ALA A 711 52.26 -11.42 -14.30
CA ALA A 711 52.35 -10.27 -15.17
C ALA A 711 53.83 -10.02 -15.54
N PRO A 712 54.18 -9.85 -16.82
CA PRO A 712 55.55 -9.53 -17.19
C PRO A 712 55.95 -8.20 -16.55
N ASN A 713 57.14 -8.14 -15.96
CA ASN A 713 57.62 -6.95 -15.26
C ASN A 713 57.61 -5.73 -16.18
N ALA A 714 57.04 -4.62 -15.72
CA ALA A 714 56.96 -3.35 -16.44
C ALA A 714 58.32 -2.59 -16.50
N ALA A 715 59.41 -3.32 -16.74
CA ALA A 715 60.79 -2.85 -16.74
C ALA A 715 61.62 -3.41 -17.91
N ASP A 716 60.98 -4.04 -18.90
CA ASP A 716 61.62 -4.51 -20.14
C ASP A 716 61.42 -3.47 -21.27
N PRO A 717 62.49 -2.85 -21.82
CA PRO A 717 62.36 -1.79 -22.83
C PRO A 717 61.72 -2.21 -24.17
N ALA A 718 61.55 -3.52 -24.42
CA ALA A 718 61.12 -4.03 -25.73
C ALA A 718 59.59 -3.96 -25.98
N ASN A 719 58.77 -3.60 -24.99
CA ASN A 719 57.31 -3.80 -25.05
C ASN A 719 56.49 -2.53 -24.73
N TYR A 720 56.86 -1.38 -25.32
CA TYR A 720 56.16 -0.10 -25.18
C TYR A 720 55.30 0.21 -26.43
N ASP A 721 53.99 -0.09 -26.36
CA ASP A 721 52.99 0.32 -27.36
C ASP A 721 52.16 1.51 -26.84
N PRO A 722 52.22 2.70 -27.45
CA PRO A 722 51.54 3.90 -26.97
C PRO A 722 49.99 3.86 -26.96
N HIS A 723 49.35 2.86 -27.57
CA HIS A 723 47.91 2.92 -27.87
C HIS A 723 46.97 2.13 -26.95
N HIS A 724 47.48 1.40 -25.95
CA HIS A 724 46.63 0.71 -24.98
C HIS A 724 46.18 1.61 -23.81
N LYS A 725 44.89 1.97 -23.77
CA LYS A 725 44.25 2.55 -22.57
C LYS A 725 44.00 1.46 -21.52
N PRO A 726 44.41 1.63 -20.26
CA PRO A 726 44.01 0.71 -19.18
C PRO A 726 42.53 0.90 -18.84
N SER A 727 41.75 -0.18 -18.88
CA SER A 727 40.40 -0.21 -18.31
C SER A 727 40.48 -0.43 -16.80
N TYR A 728 39.75 0.37 -16.02
CA TYR A 728 39.69 0.26 -14.57
C TYR A 728 39.19 -1.13 -14.12
N SER A 729 39.88 -1.73 -13.15
CA SER A 729 39.45 -2.93 -12.44
C SER A 729 39.43 -2.64 -10.93
N GLU A 730 38.29 -2.89 -10.27
CA GLU A 730 38.09 -2.58 -8.86
C GLU A 730 38.59 -3.68 -7.90
N ALA A 731 38.89 -3.27 -6.67
CA ALA A 731 38.78 -4.04 -5.42
C ALA A 731 39.41 -5.46 -5.39
N SER A 732 40.74 -5.51 -5.24
CA SER A 732 41.46 -6.72 -4.78
C SER A 732 41.23 -7.02 -3.29
N ALA A 733 40.02 -7.46 -2.91
CA ALA A 733 39.66 -7.77 -1.52
C ALA A 733 38.51 -8.82 -1.37
N ALA A 734 38.66 -10.02 -1.94
CA ALA A 734 37.75 -11.14 -1.72
C ALA A 734 38.51 -12.49 -1.67
N GLY A 735 37.98 -13.46 -0.91
CA GLY A 735 38.58 -14.79 -0.74
C GLY A 735 38.41 -15.72 -1.96
N HIS A 736 39.02 -16.92 -1.88
CA HIS A 736 39.13 -17.91 -2.95
C HIS A 736 37.79 -18.42 -3.54
N PHE A 737 37.18 -17.64 -4.44
CA PHE A 737 36.03 -18.04 -5.25
C PHE A 737 36.28 -17.69 -6.74
N SER A 738 35.78 -18.49 -7.68
CA SER A 738 36.14 -18.37 -9.10
C SER A 738 35.58 -17.10 -9.74
N ALA A 739 36.47 -16.33 -10.39
CA ALA A 739 36.11 -15.13 -11.14
C ALA A 739 35.23 -15.40 -12.39
N THR A 740 35.01 -16.67 -12.78
CA THR A 740 34.19 -17.01 -13.96
C THR A 740 32.69 -17.06 -13.66
N LEU A 741 32.30 -17.41 -12.44
CA LEU A 741 30.91 -17.67 -12.06
C LEU A 741 30.46 -16.67 -11.00
N THR A 742 29.76 -15.61 -11.40
CA THR A 742 29.19 -14.65 -10.43
C THR A 742 27.83 -15.11 -9.90
N PHE A 743 27.44 -14.65 -8.71
CA PHE A 743 26.12 -14.92 -8.14
C PHE A 743 24.95 -14.50 -9.04
N PRO A 744 24.88 -13.27 -9.61
CA PRO A 744 23.76 -12.88 -10.47
C PRO A 744 23.70 -13.68 -11.78
N ARG A 745 24.84 -14.08 -12.38
CA ARG A 745 24.85 -15.03 -13.51
C ARG A 745 24.27 -16.39 -13.10
N SER A 746 24.65 -16.89 -11.92
CA SER A 746 24.15 -18.17 -11.38
C SER A 746 22.63 -18.14 -11.15
N ALA A 747 22.11 -17.06 -10.55
CA ALA A 747 20.68 -16.85 -10.33
C ALA A 747 19.91 -16.70 -11.66
N SER A 748 20.47 -16.00 -12.66
CA SER A 748 19.89 -15.83 -13.99
C SER A 748 19.75 -17.19 -14.70
N VAL A 749 20.83 -17.99 -14.78
CA VAL A 749 20.82 -19.33 -15.39
C VAL A 749 19.72 -20.22 -14.79
N LEU A 750 19.59 -20.23 -13.46
CA LEU A 750 18.59 -21.05 -12.75
C LEU A 750 17.16 -20.58 -13.03
N GLY A 751 16.90 -19.27 -13.02
CA GLY A 751 15.55 -18.73 -13.25
C GLY A 751 15.09 -18.83 -14.71
N TYR A 752 15.98 -18.65 -15.70
CA TYR A 752 15.63 -18.92 -17.10
C TYR A 752 15.34 -20.41 -17.34
N CYS A 753 16.16 -21.31 -16.79
CA CYS A 753 15.97 -22.76 -16.91
C CYS A 753 14.72 -23.29 -16.18
N PHE A 754 14.01 -22.45 -15.42
CA PHE A 754 12.77 -22.79 -14.72
C PHE A 754 11.53 -22.84 -15.64
N LEU A 755 11.63 -22.30 -16.86
CA LEU A 755 10.51 -22.13 -17.78
C LEU A 755 9.71 -23.42 -18.10
N PRO A 756 10.31 -24.62 -18.29
CA PRO A 756 9.52 -25.84 -18.49
C PRO A 756 8.56 -26.14 -17.32
N LEU A 757 8.96 -25.87 -16.08
CA LEU A 757 8.11 -26.01 -14.89
C LEU A 757 7.01 -24.94 -14.81
N VAL A 758 7.25 -23.75 -15.36
CA VAL A 758 6.21 -22.73 -15.56
C VAL A 758 5.13 -23.24 -16.52
N LEU A 759 5.53 -23.87 -17.63
CA LEU A 759 4.59 -24.42 -18.62
C LEU A 759 3.79 -25.60 -18.06
N THR A 760 4.38 -26.48 -17.23
CA THR A 760 3.60 -27.55 -16.59
C THR A 760 2.58 -27.01 -15.59
N ASN A 761 2.89 -25.92 -14.87
CA ASN A 761 1.92 -25.27 -13.98
C ASN A 761 0.81 -24.53 -14.75
N LEU A 762 1.07 -24.02 -15.95
CA LEU A 762 0.01 -23.50 -16.84
C LEU A 762 -0.99 -24.61 -17.21
N VAL A 763 -0.48 -25.79 -17.58
CA VAL A 763 -1.32 -26.98 -17.82
C VAL A 763 -2.05 -27.40 -16.54
N GLY A 764 -1.38 -27.27 -15.38
CA GLY A 764 -1.95 -27.48 -14.03
C GLY A 764 -3.05 -26.50 -13.59
N ILE A 765 -3.30 -25.42 -14.34
CA ILE A 765 -4.51 -24.60 -14.16
C ILE A 765 -5.70 -25.24 -14.88
N MET A 766 -5.49 -25.89 -16.03
CA MET A 766 -6.57 -26.52 -16.80
C MET A 766 -6.90 -27.95 -16.31
N ILE A 767 -5.87 -28.74 -16.02
CA ILE A 767 -5.94 -30.19 -15.78
C ILE A 767 -5.33 -30.52 -14.40
N PRO A 768 -5.91 -31.43 -13.60
CA PRO A 768 -5.32 -31.82 -12.31
C PRO A 768 -4.03 -32.64 -12.48
N MET A 769 -2.98 -32.23 -11.78
CA MET A 769 -1.61 -32.77 -11.86
C MET A 769 -1.34 -33.94 -10.90
N ASP A 770 -2.35 -34.43 -10.18
CA ASP A 770 -2.28 -35.65 -9.36
C ASP A 770 -2.54 -36.95 -10.16
N THR A 771 -2.84 -36.80 -11.45
CA THR A 771 -2.95 -37.89 -12.42
C THR A 771 -1.58 -38.45 -12.83
N MET A 772 -1.53 -39.69 -13.32
CA MET A 772 -0.31 -40.27 -13.92
C MET A 772 0.27 -39.39 -15.05
N PHE A 773 -0.58 -38.70 -15.80
CA PHE A 773 -0.17 -37.70 -16.79
C PHE A 773 0.58 -36.54 -16.14
N GLY A 774 0.06 -35.97 -15.05
CA GLY A 774 0.74 -34.92 -14.27
C GLY A 774 2.11 -35.36 -13.78
N TYR A 775 2.24 -36.56 -13.19
CA TYR A 775 3.52 -37.11 -12.76
C TYR A 775 4.54 -37.27 -13.89
N MET A 776 4.12 -37.81 -15.05
CA MET A 776 5.01 -37.95 -16.21
C MET A 776 5.41 -36.58 -16.78
N LEU A 777 4.46 -35.66 -16.91
CA LEU A 777 4.67 -34.30 -17.42
C LEU A 777 5.64 -33.50 -16.54
N THR A 778 5.46 -33.52 -15.22
CA THR A 778 6.37 -32.87 -14.27
C THR A 778 7.76 -33.51 -14.29
N THR A 779 7.85 -34.84 -14.37
CA THR A 779 9.15 -35.53 -14.46
C THR A 779 9.91 -35.16 -15.74
N ALA A 780 9.22 -35.08 -16.87
CA ALA A 780 9.79 -34.63 -18.14
C ALA A 780 10.28 -33.18 -18.06
N ALA A 781 9.51 -32.27 -17.46
CA ALA A 781 9.89 -30.88 -17.27
C ALA A 781 11.09 -30.71 -16.33
N VAL A 782 11.15 -31.43 -15.21
CA VAL A 782 12.32 -31.46 -14.32
C VAL A 782 13.57 -31.95 -15.08
N GLY A 783 13.44 -32.99 -15.90
CA GLY A 783 14.50 -33.46 -16.78
C GLY A 783 14.99 -32.39 -17.76
N TRP A 784 14.07 -31.64 -18.37
CA TRP A 784 14.36 -30.54 -19.29
C TRP A 784 15.08 -29.37 -18.60
N CYS A 785 14.58 -28.92 -17.43
CA CYS A 785 15.22 -27.88 -16.61
C CYS A 785 16.66 -28.28 -16.25
N THR A 786 16.84 -29.53 -15.80
CA THR A 786 18.15 -30.10 -15.45
C THR A 786 19.09 -30.19 -16.64
N TYR A 787 18.58 -30.62 -17.81
CA TYR A 787 19.37 -30.72 -19.03
C TYR A 787 19.84 -29.33 -19.50
N SER A 788 18.92 -28.37 -19.63
CA SER A 788 19.25 -26.99 -20.03
C SER A 788 20.26 -26.36 -19.06
N SER A 789 19.96 -26.41 -17.75
CA SER A 789 20.75 -25.75 -16.71
C SER A 789 22.16 -26.33 -16.60
N SER A 790 22.31 -27.67 -16.62
CA SER A 790 23.63 -28.31 -16.63
C SER A 790 24.44 -28.00 -17.89
N GLY A 791 23.79 -27.79 -19.04
CA GLY A 791 24.45 -27.34 -20.27
C GLY A 791 25.01 -25.93 -20.12
N MET A 792 24.19 -24.99 -19.62
CA MET A 792 24.60 -23.60 -19.41
C MET A 792 25.71 -23.45 -18.37
N PHE A 793 25.62 -24.15 -17.23
CA PHE A 793 26.68 -24.11 -16.21
C PHE A 793 28.00 -24.72 -16.71
N CYS A 794 27.99 -25.81 -17.48
CA CYS A 794 29.21 -26.34 -18.10
C CYS A 794 29.81 -25.39 -19.15
N ALA A 795 28.99 -24.60 -19.86
CA ALA A 795 29.48 -23.61 -20.82
C ALA A 795 30.15 -22.41 -20.12
N VAL A 796 29.47 -21.83 -19.11
CA VAL A 796 29.93 -20.63 -18.36
C VAL A 796 31.15 -20.94 -17.50
N ALA A 797 31.08 -21.99 -16.65
CA ALA A 797 32.18 -22.36 -15.76
C ALA A 797 33.30 -23.16 -16.45
N ARG A 798 33.26 -23.28 -17.79
CA ARG A 798 34.22 -24.02 -18.64
C ARG A 798 34.43 -25.51 -18.26
N MET A 799 33.56 -26.09 -17.43
CA MET A 799 33.64 -27.46 -16.92
C MET A 799 33.32 -28.52 -17.99
N ARG A 800 34.30 -28.84 -18.84
CA ARG A 800 34.20 -29.93 -19.84
C ARG A 800 34.12 -31.30 -19.16
N GLY A 801 33.28 -32.19 -19.68
CA GLY A 801 33.12 -33.58 -19.18
C GLY A 801 32.29 -33.75 -17.90
N MET A 802 32.24 -32.75 -17.01
CA MET A 802 31.66 -32.88 -15.66
C MET A 802 30.12 -32.72 -15.59
N ARG A 803 29.41 -32.69 -16.73
CA ARG A 803 27.97 -32.34 -16.81
C ARG A 803 27.06 -33.22 -15.95
N GLY A 804 27.39 -34.50 -15.76
CA GLY A 804 26.63 -35.40 -14.88
C GLY A 804 26.73 -35.03 -13.39
N LEU A 805 27.92 -34.62 -12.94
CA LEU A 805 28.17 -34.19 -11.56
C LEU A 805 27.47 -32.85 -11.26
N VAL A 806 27.46 -31.94 -12.24
CA VAL A 806 26.72 -30.67 -12.22
C VAL A 806 25.20 -30.90 -12.26
N ALA A 807 24.71 -31.90 -13.00
CA ALA A 807 23.29 -32.17 -13.15
C ALA A 807 22.61 -32.68 -11.86
N TYR A 808 23.31 -33.42 -11.00
CA TYR A 808 22.72 -34.00 -9.78
C TYR A 808 22.13 -32.96 -8.80
N PRO A 809 22.87 -31.94 -8.32
CA PRO A 809 22.31 -30.93 -7.41
C PRO A 809 21.26 -30.04 -8.09
N LEU A 810 21.40 -29.80 -9.40
CA LEU A 810 20.39 -29.08 -10.20
C LEU A 810 19.07 -29.85 -10.28
N ALA A 811 19.14 -31.18 -10.50
CA ALA A 811 17.96 -32.04 -10.50
C ALA A 811 17.22 -31.97 -9.17
N LEU A 812 17.93 -32.08 -8.04
CA LEU A 812 17.35 -31.98 -6.70
C LEU A 812 16.59 -30.66 -6.51
N PHE A 813 17.20 -29.53 -6.91
CA PHE A 813 16.56 -28.20 -6.87
C PHE A 813 15.26 -28.15 -7.69
N TYR A 814 15.27 -28.60 -8.95
CA TYR A 814 14.06 -28.59 -9.78
C TYR A 814 13.00 -29.62 -9.34
N VAL A 815 13.40 -30.77 -8.78
CA VAL A 815 12.49 -31.78 -8.20
C VAL A 815 11.64 -31.17 -7.07
N VAL A 816 12.23 -30.37 -6.17
CA VAL A 816 11.49 -29.73 -5.07
C VAL A 816 10.35 -28.85 -5.60
N PHE A 817 10.60 -28.07 -6.65
CA PHE A 817 9.54 -27.27 -7.28
C PHE A 817 8.50 -28.15 -7.99
N GLY A 818 8.90 -29.16 -8.76
CA GLY A 818 7.96 -30.09 -9.39
C GLY A 818 7.02 -30.77 -8.38
N ILE A 819 7.55 -31.18 -7.23
CA ILE A 819 6.77 -31.70 -6.10
C ILE A 819 5.79 -30.64 -5.58
N MET A 820 6.21 -29.38 -5.38
CA MET A 820 5.29 -28.29 -5.00
C MET A 820 4.14 -28.09 -6.01
N GLY A 821 4.40 -28.25 -7.31
CA GLY A 821 3.37 -28.19 -8.36
C GLY A 821 2.27 -29.23 -8.16
N ILE A 822 2.66 -30.51 -8.08
CA ILE A 822 1.75 -31.65 -7.89
C ILE A 822 0.98 -31.52 -6.56
N PHE A 823 1.66 -31.21 -5.46
CA PHE A 823 1.01 -31.05 -4.15
C PHE A 823 0.15 -29.79 -4.03
N SER A 824 0.34 -28.78 -4.87
CA SER A 824 -0.61 -27.67 -5.00
C SER A 824 -1.93 -28.16 -5.60
N SER A 825 -1.87 -28.77 -6.79
CA SER A 825 -3.03 -29.28 -7.54
C SER A 825 -3.89 -30.28 -6.77
N ARG A 826 -3.29 -31.08 -5.87
CA ARG A 826 -3.99 -32.03 -4.99
C ARG A 826 -5.07 -31.42 -4.10
N GLY A 827 -5.17 -30.08 -4.00
CA GLY A 827 -6.23 -29.40 -3.27
C GLY A 827 -7.64 -29.48 -3.89
N SER A 828 -7.77 -29.79 -5.18
CA SER A 828 -9.05 -29.62 -5.89
C SER A 828 -9.96 -30.85 -5.94
N GLY A 829 -9.44 -32.07 -5.76
CA GLY A 829 -10.21 -33.31 -6.02
C GLY A 829 -10.96 -33.86 -4.80
N THR A 830 -10.28 -34.00 -3.67
CA THR A 830 -10.76 -34.79 -2.52
C THR A 830 -11.80 -34.10 -1.65
N LEU A 831 -11.88 -32.76 -1.68
CA LEU A 831 -12.91 -32.01 -0.95
C LEU A 831 -14.29 -32.11 -1.63
N ALA A 832 -14.35 -31.96 -2.96
CA ALA A 832 -15.60 -32.09 -3.71
C ALA A 832 -16.22 -33.49 -3.59
N ALA A 833 -15.37 -34.53 -3.52
CA ALA A 833 -15.81 -35.91 -3.29
C ALA A 833 -16.36 -36.18 -1.88
N LYS A 834 -15.99 -35.37 -0.87
CA LYS A 834 -16.48 -35.51 0.51
C LYS A 834 -17.70 -34.63 0.83
N THR A 835 -17.94 -33.55 0.10
CA THR A 835 -19.12 -32.69 0.31
C THR A 835 -20.38 -33.18 -0.42
N GLY A 836 -20.32 -34.30 -1.13
CA GLY A 836 -21.47 -34.94 -1.78
C GLY A 836 -21.98 -36.19 -1.05
N ALA A 837 -21.54 -36.47 0.17
CA ALA A 837 -21.74 -37.76 0.85
C ALA A 837 -21.90 -37.70 2.38
N THR A 838 -22.55 -36.65 2.90
CA THR A 838 -23.22 -36.59 4.22
C THR A 838 -24.32 -35.54 4.17
#